data_AF-A0A1U9NR65-F1
#
_entry.id   AF-A0A1U9NR65-F1
#
_cell.length_a   1.000
_cell.length_b   1.000
_cell.length_c   1.000
_cell.angle_alpha   90.00
_cell.angle_beta   90.00
_cell.angle_gamma   90.00
#
_symmetry.space_group_name_H-M   'P 1'
#
loop_
_entity.id
_entity.type
_entity.pdbx_description
1 polymer ?
#
loop_
_entity_poly.entity_id
_entity_poly.type
_entity_poly.pdbx_seq_one_letter_code
_entity_poly.pdbx_strand_id
1 'polypeptide(L)'
;MQNNHPTRSFSVYFGLLLTCLLALTPAISADKPTMPKQVPDTPQAVEQWWKSGLTLPSEALDNFPLRELPIREDTGINVLVDMAHKCDFFNLWRLGGPIYRRGIRAVGSHATLDSVLTPGSPARVRIPVERGVLPFAWWQTPKFNVVLTEGAVGYPGYIPEEREAVKKFIQQGGGLIVSGSWVRNEESANNWSLNKMLAEYGAKVLPGHVRYEDRRWPRLQISDEWETVIQAEDGSPIYARREFGKGRIALYASSSMYRFNRKDREDVRKKMDFLADTIQWAAKGSKPAGGDTRLPVARGGGGGIYPESEKRLPGIVCFYSKNQLPELVSTVENDFPAITDQIYAWLPSEKPEQPMYMILCSGNGGGWAVNAYLPKEASTISTRPGGIRSIFAHEQAHTMAGPCNAANHPFGGNRGEEHAGWFQGKINAMYNGDKGPNRGCHRVFKDDYTPGTTDPAEIFKDAHLKKWQDGHDRLMIWYVWQKFDDRYGPTWYPRWRWVQGQRWKDEPSKKLTWEESIEDMSIAVGEDLFPFFAKTGKKLDKQRFATAQFMGKTIDLPVAPIEPTPPGDVNLDPIDDYKKPIDVKTAPAEKGKWVTLFNGKNLDGWIPKITGYELGENYANTFRVEDGLLKASYDGYDKFNGRFGHIFYEQPFSNYRLRVEYRFTGDQVPGGPGWAFRNSGIMLHCQPPQTMAKKQNFPVSIEAQMLGGDGTHERTTANVCTPGTNLVMDDKLITRHCISSSSKTYHGDQWVTMEVEVHGNGKIKHIVNGDTVLEYERPQYDPNDADAKKLIDNGNLMIDGGYISLQAESHPVEFRKVEIMLLED
;
A
#
# COMPACT_ATOMS: atom_id res chain seq x y z
N MET A 1 -9.78 -60.98 14.19
CA MET A 1 -11.20 -61.14 13.83
C MET A 1 -11.68 -59.76 13.38
N GLN A 2 -11.57 -59.46 12.09
CA GLN A 2 -12.64 -59.58 11.09
C GLN A 2 -13.80 -58.61 11.37
N ASN A 3 -13.95 -57.55 10.58
CA ASN A 3 -14.80 -57.47 9.36
C ASN A 3 -16.04 -56.60 9.73
N ASN A 4 -16.67 -55.78 8.89
CA ASN A 4 -16.73 -55.70 7.44
C ASN A 4 -17.40 -54.37 7.03
N HIS A 5 -17.04 -53.85 5.86
CA HIS A 5 -17.87 -52.94 5.06
C HIS A 5 -19.21 -53.61 4.65
N PRO A 6 -20.15 -52.84 4.09
CA PRO A 6 -20.31 -53.01 2.64
C PRO A 6 -20.54 -51.70 1.87
N THR A 7 -19.84 -51.63 0.74
CA THR A 7 -20.19 -50.90 -0.48
C THR A 7 -21.42 -51.51 -1.16
N ARG A 8 -22.30 -50.68 -1.75
CA ARG A 8 -23.01 -51.03 -2.99
C ARG A 8 -23.15 -49.80 -3.90
N SER A 9 -22.63 -49.98 -5.11
CA SER A 9 -22.73 -49.14 -6.30
C SER A 9 -23.71 -49.80 -7.27
N PHE A 10 -24.47 -49.02 -8.03
CA PHE A 10 -25.01 -49.27 -9.39
C PHE A 10 -25.45 -47.88 -9.91
N SER A 11 -24.78 -47.19 -10.85
CA SER A 11 -24.52 -47.48 -12.29
C SER A 11 -25.86 -47.68 -13.05
N VAL A 12 -26.25 -47.05 -14.17
CA VAL A 12 -25.64 -46.32 -15.31
C VAL A 12 -26.80 -45.61 -16.06
N TYR A 13 -26.56 -44.49 -16.77
CA TYR A 13 -26.92 -44.21 -18.20
C TYR A 13 -26.94 -42.68 -18.43
N PHE A 14 -25.87 -42.06 -18.91
CA PHE A 14 -25.39 -41.90 -20.30
C PHE A 14 -25.99 -40.68 -21.03
N GLY A 15 -25.11 -39.82 -21.57
CA GLY A 15 -25.36 -39.19 -22.87
C GLY A 15 -25.26 -37.67 -22.95
N LEU A 16 -24.05 -37.17 -23.18
CA LEU A 16 -23.66 -36.04 -24.05
C LEU A 16 -24.52 -34.77 -24.09
N LEU A 17 -23.92 -33.65 -23.65
CA LEU A 17 -23.66 -32.52 -24.55
C LEU A 17 -22.55 -31.64 -23.98
N LEU A 18 -21.35 -31.91 -24.49
CA LEU A 18 -20.18 -31.04 -24.47
C LEU A 18 -20.45 -29.93 -25.49
N THR A 19 -20.75 -28.69 -25.08
CA THR A 19 -20.50 -27.48 -25.89
C THR A 19 -20.77 -26.19 -25.10
N CYS A 20 -19.78 -25.30 -25.14
CA CYS A 20 -19.88 -23.83 -25.06
C CYS A 20 -20.36 -23.19 -23.75
N LEU A 21 -19.42 -22.84 -22.87
CA LEU A 21 -19.27 -21.48 -22.34
C LEU A 21 -17.90 -21.30 -21.67
N LEU A 22 -16.85 -21.43 -22.51
CA LEU A 22 -15.58 -20.74 -22.30
C LEU A 22 -15.81 -19.26 -22.61
N ALA A 23 -16.15 -18.48 -21.58
CA ALA A 23 -16.12 -17.03 -21.69
C ALA A 23 -14.67 -16.58 -21.56
N LEU A 24 -14.17 -16.03 -22.67
CA LEU A 24 -12.82 -15.50 -22.90
C LEU A 24 -12.37 -14.52 -21.80
N THR A 25 -11.60 -14.99 -20.83
CA THR A 25 -10.48 -14.19 -20.33
C THR A 25 -9.32 -14.43 -21.28
N PRO A 26 -8.73 -13.42 -21.92
CA PRO A 26 -7.48 -13.64 -22.64
C PRO A 26 -6.44 -14.03 -21.59
N ALA A 27 -6.10 -15.32 -21.55
CA ALA A 27 -4.78 -15.70 -21.10
C ALA A 27 -3.83 -14.96 -22.04
N ILE A 28 -3.26 -13.85 -21.57
CA ILE A 28 -2.09 -13.25 -22.20
C ILE A 28 -1.02 -14.32 -22.03
N SER A 29 -0.93 -15.22 -23.01
CA SER A 29 0.31 -15.86 -23.38
C SER A 29 1.27 -14.69 -23.57
N ALA A 30 2.21 -14.52 -22.63
CA ALA A 30 3.39 -13.75 -22.93
C ALA A 30 4.05 -14.47 -24.10
N ASP A 31 3.77 -14.01 -25.33
CA ASP A 31 4.49 -14.42 -26.52
C ASP A 31 5.96 -14.37 -26.15
N LYS A 32 6.62 -15.54 -26.14
CA LYS A 32 8.07 -15.57 -25.98
C LYS A 32 8.62 -14.67 -27.08
N PRO A 33 9.27 -13.54 -26.75
CA PRO A 33 9.80 -12.66 -27.77
C PRO A 33 10.69 -13.50 -28.70
N THR A 34 10.42 -13.42 -30.00
CA THR A 34 11.24 -14.08 -31.01
C THR A 34 12.67 -13.57 -30.85
N MET A 35 13.58 -14.46 -30.44
CA MET A 35 15.00 -14.15 -30.23
C MET A 35 15.54 -13.42 -31.47
N PRO A 36 16.04 -12.18 -31.34
CA PRO A 36 16.71 -11.52 -32.45
C PRO A 36 17.89 -12.41 -32.88
N LYS A 37 17.93 -12.81 -34.15
CA LYS A 37 18.93 -13.78 -34.65
C LYS A 37 20.36 -13.25 -34.72
N GLN A 38 20.56 -11.95 -34.50
CA GLN A 38 21.83 -11.27 -34.72
C GLN A 38 22.38 -10.72 -33.40
N VAL A 39 23.68 -10.92 -33.17
CA VAL A 39 24.42 -10.33 -32.04
C VAL A 39 24.33 -8.80 -32.19
N PRO A 40 23.84 -8.07 -31.18
CA PRO A 40 23.70 -6.63 -31.29
C PRO A 40 25.08 -5.97 -31.29
N ASP A 41 25.30 -5.10 -32.26
CA ASP A 41 26.53 -4.35 -32.53
C ASP A 41 26.34 -2.84 -32.41
N THR A 42 25.11 -2.38 -32.18
CA THR A 42 24.73 -0.98 -32.03
C THR A 42 23.89 -0.75 -30.77
N PRO A 43 23.96 0.44 -30.12
CA PRO A 43 23.12 0.77 -28.97
C PRO A 43 21.61 0.58 -29.20
N GLN A 44 21.13 0.87 -30.41
CA GLN A 44 19.72 0.73 -30.79
C GLN A 44 19.29 -0.75 -30.83
N ALA A 45 20.13 -1.64 -31.36
CA ALA A 45 19.86 -3.06 -31.33
C ALA A 45 19.82 -3.56 -29.88
N VAL A 46 20.77 -3.12 -29.05
CA VAL A 46 20.81 -3.46 -27.62
C VAL A 46 19.53 -3.01 -26.87
N GLU A 47 19.00 -1.83 -27.18
CA GLU A 47 17.78 -1.31 -26.55
C GLU A 47 16.60 -2.27 -26.73
N GLN A 48 16.40 -2.81 -27.94
CA GLN A 48 15.34 -3.77 -28.23
C GLN A 48 15.48 -5.05 -27.40
N TRP A 49 16.72 -5.52 -27.21
CA TRP A 49 17.00 -6.70 -26.40
C TRP A 49 16.62 -6.52 -24.93
N TRP A 50 17.01 -5.42 -24.28
CA TRP A 50 16.60 -5.25 -22.89
C TRP A 50 15.11 -4.96 -22.73
N LYS A 51 14.46 -4.32 -23.72
CA LYS A 51 13.00 -4.10 -23.67
C LYS A 51 12.24 -5.44 -23.72
N SER A 52 12.79 -6.43 -24.41
CA SER A 52 12.27 -7.81 -24.41
C SER A 52 12.54 -8.59 -23.11
N GLY A 53 13.31 -8.03 -22.18
CA GLY A 53 13.72 -8.69 -20.95
C GLY A 53 14.85 -9.71 -21.12
N LEU A 54 15.42 -9.89 -22.33
CA LEU A 54 16.45 -10.90 -22.61
C LEU A 54 17.83 -10.49 -22.09
N THR A 55 18.62 -11.50 -21.71
CA THR A 55 20.06 -11.33 -21.44
C THR A 55 20.80 -11.43 -22.78
N LEU A 56 21.67 -10.46 -23.06
CA LEU A 56 22.45 -10.41 -24.30
C LEU A 56 23.40 -11.62 -24.42
N PRO A 57 23.68 -12.10 -25.64
CA PRO A 57 24.67 -13.14 -25.88
C PRO A 57 26.08 -12.67 -25.51
N SER A 58 27.00 -13.59 -25.22
CA SER A 58 28.36 -13.26 -24.78
C SER A 58 29.20 -12.51 -25.81
N GLU A 59 28.88 -12.71 -27.08
CA GLU A 59 29.46 -12.09 -28.26
C GLU A 59 29.20 -10.56 -28.26
N ALA A 60 28.21 -10.07 -27.52
CA ALA A 60 27.99 -8.64 -27.36
C ALA A 60 29.19 -7.94 -26.68
N LEU A 61 29.99 -8.66 -25.90
CA LEU A 61 31.20 -8.10 -25.28
C LEU A 61 32.34 -7.81 -26.27
N ASP A 62 32.32 -8.41 -27.46
CA ASP A 62 33.31 -8.10 -28.51
C ASP A 62 33.13 -6.66 -29.00
N ASN A 63 31.88 -6.19 -29.03
CA ASN A 63 31.51 -4.81 -29.39
C ASN A 63 31.50 -3.87 -28.17
N PHE A 64 31.11 -4.38 -27.00
CA PHE A 64 30.93 -3.60 -25.77
C PHE A 64 31.70 -4.21 -24.59
N PRO A 65 33.04 -4.12 -24.58
CA PRO A 65 33.86 -4.76 -23.57
C PRO A 65 33.64 -4.16 -22.17
N LEU A 66 33.87 -4.98 -21.14
CA LEU A 66 33.91 -4.50 -19.76
C LEU A 66 35.00 -3.44 -19.57
N ARG A 67 34.86 -2.60 -18.55
CA ARG A 67 35.89 -1.60 -18.24
C ARG A 67 37.02 -2.20 -17.44
N GLU A 68 38.23 -1.70 -17.70
CA GLU A 68 39.40 -2.05 -16.90
C GLU A 68 39.24 -1.57 -15.46
N LEU A 69 39.66 -2.43 -14.51
CA LEU A 69 39.69 -2.07 -13.11
C LEU A 69 40.85 -1.08 -12.83
N PRO A 70 40.63 -0.05 -12.00
CA PRO A 70 41.69 0.91 -11.64
C PRO A 70 42.64 0.34 -10.59
N ILE A 71 43.41 -0.69 -10.95
CA ILE A 71 44.35 -1.39 -10.06
C ILE A 71 45.75 -0.83 -10.22
N ARG A 72 46.46 -0.67 -9.10
CA ARG A 72 47.89 -0.34 -9.05
C ARG A 72 48.65 -1.54 -8.50
N GLU A 73 49.87 -1.76 -8.99
CA GLU A 73 50.74 -2.86 -8.55
C GLU A 73 50.03 -4.21 -8.59
N ASP A 74 49.44 -4.51 -9.75
CA ASP A 74 48.56 -5.66 -9.93
C ASP A 74 49.28 -6.98 -9.67
N THR A 75 48.81 -7.71 -8.66
CA THR A 75 49.29 -9.03 -8.25
C THR A 75 48.88 -10.14 -9.21
N GLY A 76 47.90 -9.88 -10.09
CA GLY A 76 47.26 -10.88 -10.94
C GLY A 76 46.32 -11.83 -10.18
N ILE A 77 46.02 -11.56 -8.91
CA ILE A 77 45.13 -12.37 -8.08
C ILE A 77 43.67 -11.93 -8.30
N ASN A 78 42.83 -12.86 -8.77
CA ASN A 78 41.39 -12.68 -8.88
C ASN A 78 40.67 -13.24 -7.64
N VAL A 79 39.86 -12.42 -7.00
CA VAL A 79 39.04 -12.78 -5.83
C VAL A 79 37.56 -12.74 -6.21
N LEU A 80 36.89 -13.87 -6.00
CA LEU A 80 35.43 -13.95 -6.04
C LEU A 80 34.87 -13.68 -4.64
N VAL A 81 34.06 -12.64 -4.50
CA VAL A 81 33.35 -12.32 -3.25
C VAL A 81 31.94 -12.88 -3.36
N ASP A 82 31.66 -13.91 -2.57
CA ASP A 82 30.39 -14.62 -2.57
C ASP A 82 29.31 -13.84 -1.83
N MET A 83 28.23 -13.54 -2.54
CA MET A 83 27.03 -12.86 -2.03
C MET A 83 25.77 -13.72 -2.22
N ALA A 84 25.90 -14.92 -2.80
CA ALA A 84 24.81 -15.89 -2.94
C ALA A 84 24.42 -16.53 -1.60
N HIS A 85 25.30 -16.47 -0.60
CA HIS A 85 25.02 -16.94 0.76
C HIS A 85 24.78 -15.81 1.75
N LYS A 86 25.38 -14.64 1.51
CA LYS A 86 25.18 -13.45 2.35
C LYS A 86 25.51 -12.16 1.58
N CYS A 87 24.48 -11.50 1.10
CA CYS A 87 24.53 -10.16 0.56
C CYS A 87 24.26 -9.11 1.65
N ASP A 88 25.09 -8.07 1.68
CA ASP A 88 24.85 -6.84 2.42
C ASP A 88 25.62 -5.66 1.82
N PHE A 89 25.28 -4.44 2.23
CA PHE A 89 25.87 -3.21 1.69
C PHE A 89 27.39 -3.06 1.84
N PHE A 90 28.03 -3.81 2.75
CA PHE A 90 29.50 -3.81 2.84
C PHE A 90 30.10 -4.54 1.64
N ASN A 91 29.62 -5.76 1.37
CA ASN A 91 30.08 -6.57 0.24
C ASN A 91 29.75 -5.90 -1.10
N LEU A 92 28.60 -5.22 -1.21
CA LEU A 92 28.19 -4.56 -2.44
C LEU A 92 29.08 -3.36 -2.83
N TRP A 93 29.40 -2.49 -1.87
CA TRP A 93 29.91 -1.14 -2.21
C TRP A 93 31.16 -0.73 -1.45
N ARG A 94 31.53 -1.42 -0.37
CA ARG A 94 32.61 -0.97 0.52
C ARG A 94 33.91 -1.74 0.30
N LEU A 95 33.83 -3.03 -0.05
CA LEU A 95 35.00 -3.90 -0.10
C LEU A 95 35.92 -3.66 -1.32
N GLY A 96 35.36 -3.52 -2.53
CA GLY A 96 36.13 -3.54 -3.78
C GLY A 96 37.22 -2.48 -3.88
N GLY A 97 36.87 -1.19 -3.75
CA GLY A 97 37.82 -0.08 -3.91
C GLY A 97 39.08 -0.18 -3.02
N PRO A 98 38.95 -0.43 -1.71
CA PRO A 98 40.10 -0.67 -0.83
C PRO A 98 40.96 -1.88 -1.22
N ILE A 99 40.38 -2.95 -1.74
CA ILE A 99 41.13 -4.14 -2.20
C ILE A 99 41.89 -3.86 -3.50
N TYR A 100 41.29 -3.11 -4.44
CA TYR A 100 41.95 -2.70 -5.69
C TYR A 100 43.23 -1.88 -5.45
N ARG A 101 43.27 -1.09 -4.37
CA ARG A 101 44.46 -0.32 -3.97
C ARG A 101 45.63 -1.18 -3.47
N ARG A 102 45.43 -2.48 -3.29
CA ARG A 102 46.43 -3.45 -2.83
C ARG A 102 46.80 -4.45 -3.93
N GLY A 103 46.56 -4.08 -5.19
CA GLY A 103 46.92 -4.90 -6.34
C GLY A 103 46.05 -6.13 -6.55
N ILE A 104 44.93 -6.28 -5.82
CA ILE A 104 44.07 -7.46 -5.89
C ILE A 104 42.82 -7.13 -6.69
N ARG A 105 42.47 -8.00 -7.65
CA ARG A 105 41.24 -7.86 -8.43
C ARG A 105 40.11 -8.58 -7.69
N ALA A 106 38.98 -7.91 -7.48
CA ALA A 106 37.86 -8.48 -6.73
C ALA A 106 36.51 -8.19 -7.38
N VAL A 107 35.64 -9.19 -7.44
CA VAL A 107 34.30 -9.12 -8.01
C VAL A 107 33.29 -9.77 -7.08
N GLY A 108 32.19 -9.06 -6.79
CA GLY A 108 31.06 -9.61 -6.05
C GLY A 108 30.15 -10.45 -6.95
N SER A 109 29.73 -11.61 -6.48
CA SER A 109 28.83 -12.52 -7.19
C SER A 109 27.60 -12.87 -6.38
N HIS A 110 26.41 -12.62 -6.94
CA HIS A 110 25.15 -13.18 -6.45
C HIS A 110 24.86 -14.57 -7.01
N ALA A 111 25.65 -15.04 -7.98
CA ALA A 111 25.55 -16.39 -8.51
C ALA A 111 26.19 -17.41 -7.56
N THR A 112 25.62 -18.63 -7.52
CA THR A 112 26.17 -19.73 -6.72
C THR A 112 27.58 -20.11 -7.16
N LEU A 113 28.38 -20.60 -6.22
CA LEU A 113 29.79 -20.92 -6.43
C LEU A 113 30.00 -21.98 -7.53
N ASP A 114 29.12 -22.99 -7.63
CA ASP A 114 29.18 -24.00 -8.71
C ASP A 114 29.05 -23.37 -10.10
N SER A 115 28.30 -22.26 -10.21
CA SER A 115 28.03 -21.58 -11.47
C SER A 115 29.21 -20.73 -11.96
N VAL A 116 30.11 -20.30 -11.07
CA VAL A 116 31.14 -19.29 -11.41
C VAL A 116 32.57 -19.73 -11.17
N LEU A 117 32.82 -20.80 -10.39
CA LEU A 117 34.19 -21.23 -10.06
C LEU A 117 34.91 -21.95 -11.21
N THR A 118 34.17 -22.51 -12.18
CA THR A 118 34.78 -23.10 -13.36
C THR A 118 35.10 -21.99 -14.37
N PRO A 119 36.37 -21.82 -14.81
CA PRO A 119 36.70 -20.83 -15.82
C PRO A 119 36.01 -21.14 -17.15
N GLY A 120 35.48 -20.11 -17.81
CA GLY A 120 34.69 -20.25 -19.03
C GLY A 120 33.25 -20.69 -18.81
N SER A 121 32.75 -20.62 -17.57
CA SER A 121 31.32 -20.78 -17.31
C SER A 121 30.57 -19.48 -17.63
N PRO A 122 29.33 -19.56 -18.17
CA PRO A 122 28.54 -18.37 -18.43
C PRO A 122 28.04 -17.76 -17.12
N ALA A 123 28.27 -16.47 -16.93
CA ALA A 123 27.79 -15.67 -15.82
C ALA A 123 27.08 -14.41 -16.34
N ARG A 124 26.03 -13.96 -15.63
CA ARG A 124 25.29 -12.76 -16.01
C ARG A 124 25.98 -11.52 -15.44
N VAL A 125 26.27 -10.54 -16.28
CA VAL A 125 26.94 -9.27 -15.89
C VAL A 125 26.23 -8.08 -16.53
N ARG A 126 26.56 -6.86 -16.11
CA ARG A 126 26.18 -5.64 -16.84
C ARG A 126 27.33 -5.14 -17.73
N ILE A 127 27.02 -4.78 -18.97
CA ILE A 127 28.00 -4.28 -19.95
C ILE A 127 27.76 -2.80 -20.28
N PRO A 128 28.81 -1.96 -20.37
CA PRO A 128 28.67 -0.54 -20.68
C PRO A 128 28.53 -0.31 -22.19
N VAL A 129 27.32 -0.01 -22.64
CA VAL A 129 27.05 0.25 -24.06
C VAL A 129 27.19 1.72 -24.39
N GLU A 130 26.56 2.59 -23.58
CA GLU A 130 26.73 4.04 -23.66
C GLU A 130 26.46 4.70 -22.29
N ARG A 131 26.51 6.03 -22.22
CA ARG A 131 26.30 6.76 -20.97
C ARG A 131 24.87 6.54 -20.47
N GLY A 132 24.74 5.88 -19.32
CA GLY A 132 23.43 5.60 -18.71
C GLY A 132 22.78 4.33 -19.24
N VAL A 133 23.50 3.50 -19.99
CA VAL A 133 22.98 2.27 -20.58
C VAL A 133 23.88 1.09 -20.23
N LEU A 134 23.34 0.16 -19.45
CA LEU A 134 24.06 -0.95 -18.81
C LEU A 134 23.23 -2.26 -18.84
N PRO A 135 22.89 -2.84 -20.00
CA PRO A 135 22.12 -4.08 -20.07
C PRO A 135 22.83 -5.29 -19.48
N PHE A 136 22.05 -6.33 -19.23
CA PHE A 136 22.55 -7.64 -18.85
C PHE A 136 23.07 -8.42 -20.06
N ALA A 137 24.23 -9.04 -19.92
CA ALA A 137 24.84 -9.92 -20.90
C ALA A 137 25.41 -11.17 -20.23
N TRP A 138 25.49 -12.26 -20.99
CA TRP A 138 26.29 -13.41 -20.61
C TRP A 138 27.77 -13.09 -20.76
N TRP A 139 28.59 -13.58 -19.85
CA TRP A 139 30.03 -13.34 -19.82
C TRP A 139 30.74 -14.61 -19.36
N GLN A 140 31.86 -14.92 -20.00
CA GLN A 140 32.64 -16.11 -19.66
C GLN A 140 33.52 -15.83 -18.45
N THR A 141 33.34 -16.59 -17.37
CA THR A 141 34.06 -16.36 -16.11
C THR A 141 35.58 -16.58 -16.28
N PRO A 142 36.41 -15.74 -15.64
CA PRO A 142 37.84 -15.91 -15.63
C PRO A 142 38.22 -16.97 -14.61
N LYS A 143 39.51 -17.29 -14.57
CA LYS A 143 40.08 -17.98 -13.42
C LYS A 143 39.98 -17.10 -12.17
N PHE A 144 39.45 -17.65 -11.09
CA PHE A 144 39.58 -17.10 -9.74
C PHE A 144 40.72 -17.79 -8.99
N ASN A 145 41.42 -17.04 -8.14
CA ASN A 145 42.47 -17.55 -7.27
C ASN A 145 41.97 -17.79 -5.85
N VAL A 146 41.10 -16.91 -5.36
CA VAL A 146 40.56 -16.96 -4.00
C VAL A 146 39.05 -16.72 -4.01
N VAL A 147 38.33 -17.47 -3.17
CA VAL A 147 36.93 -17.22 -2.83
C VAL A 147 36.88 -16.63 -1.43
N LEU A 148 36.23 -15.48 -1.28
CA LEU A 148 35.85 -14.90 0.01
C LEU A 148 34.36 -15.14 0.22
N THR A 149 34.01 -15.96 1.20
CA THR A 149 32.62 -16.35 1.48
C THR A 149 32.26 -16.17 2.96
N GLU A 150 30.99 -15.86 3.20
CA GLU A 150 30.40 -15.72 4.51
C GLU A 150 28.98 -16.29 4.48
N GLY A 151 28.63 -17.08 5.49
CA GLY A 151 27.28 -17.58 5.67
C GLY A 151 26.62 -17.01 6.92
N ALA A 152 25.32 -17.19 7.05
CA ALA A 152 24.60 -17.05 8.32
C ALA A 152 23.50 -18.11 8.42
N VAL A 153 23.12 -18.46 9.66
CA VAL A 153 21.98 -19.37 9.89
C VAL A 153 20.70 -18.72 9.37
N GLY A 154 19.87 -19.48 8.65
CA GLY A 154 18.62 -19.00 8.06
C GLY A 154 18.78 -18.22 6.75
N TYR A 155 20.00 -18.14 6.21
CA TYR A 155 20.27 -17.57 4.90
C TYR A 155 20.37 -18.70 3.86
N PRO A 156 20.28 -18.41 2.55
CA PRO A 156 20.56 -19.37 1.49
C PRO A 156 21.84 -20.17 1.77
N GLY A 157 21.74 -21.49 1.64
CA GLY A 157 22.79 -22.40 2.06
C GLY A 157 23.66 -22.89 0.90
N TYR A 158 24.86 -23.35 1.24
CA TYR A 158 25.76 -24.02 0.29
C TYR A 158 25.13 -25.36 -0.15
N ILE A 159 24.62 -25.41 -1.38
CA ILE A 159 24.01 -26.63 -1.94
C ILE A 159 25.10 -27.69 -2.23
N PRO A 160 24.75 -28.99 -2.37
CA PRO A 160 25.73 -30.05 -2.62
C PRO A 160 26.69 -29.75 -3.79
N GLU A 161 26.17 -29.21 -4.89
CA GLU A 161 26.92 -28.85 -6.08
C GLU A 161 28.00 -27.79 -5.79
N GLU A 162 27.66 -26.80 -4.96
CA GLU A 162 28.61 -25.76 -4.53
C GLU A 162 29.72 -26.34 -3.66
N ARG A 163 29.38 -27.23 -2.74
CA ARG A 163 30.39 -27.87 -1.86
C ARG A 163 31.39 -28.68 -2.67
N GLU A 164 30.92 -29.45 -3.64
CA GLU A 164 31.79 -30.20 -4.56
C GLU A 164 32.62 -29.27 -5.45
N ALA A 165 32.04 -28.18 -5.97
CA ALA A 165 32.77 -27.20 -6.77
C ALA A 165 33.87 -26.50 -5.96
N VAL A 166 33.59 -26.10 -4.72
CA VAL A 166 34.55 -25.49 -3.79
C VAL A 166 35.66 -26.48 -3.44
N LYS A 167 35.33 -27.74 -3.17
CA LYS A 167 36.32 -28.79 -2.88
C LYS A 167 37.25 -29.02 -4.06
N LYS A 168 36.72 -29.14 -5.27
CA LYS A 168 37.51 -29.26 -6.51
C LYS A 168 38.40 -28.04 -6.72
N PHE A 169 37.86 -26.84 -6.50
CA PHE A 169 38.59 -25.59 -6.60
C PHE A 169 39.79 -25.55 -5.65
N ILE A 170 39.61 -25.93 -4.38
CA ILE A 170 40.71 -26.01 -3.40
C ILE A 170 41.72 -27.09 -3.80
N GLN A 171 41.28 -28.29 -4.18
CA GLN A 171 42.16 -29.38 -4.61
C GLN A 171 43.06 -28.99 -5.79
N GLN A 172 42.58 -28.11 -6.66
CA GLN A 172 43.31 -27.57 -7.82
C GLN A 172 44.24 -26.40 -7.49
N GLY A 173 44.33 -25.99 -6.23
CA GLY A 173 45.21 -24.91 -5.76
C GLY A 173 44.49 -23.63 -5.35
N GLY A 174 43.17 -23.56 -5.50
CA GLY A 174 42.37 -22.41 -5.11
C GLY A 174 42.43 -22.12 -3.61
N GLY A 175 42.28 -20.84 -3.26
CA GLY A 175 42.20 -20.36 -1.87
C GLY A 175 40.76 -20.14 -1.42
N LEU A 176 40.40 -20.57 -0.21
CA LEU A 176 39.09 -20.30 0.38
C LEU A 176 39.25 -19.51 1.69
N ILE A 177 38.65 -18.32 1.76
CA ILE A 177 38.53 -17.53 2.98
C ILE A 177 37.07 -17.57 3.43
N VAL A 178 36.81 -18.21 4.56
CA VAL A 178 35.48 -18.40 5.12
C VAL A 178 35.33 -17.57 6.38
N SER A 179 34.23 -16.82 6.48
CA SER A 179 33.83 -16.18 7.72
C SER A 179 32.67 -16.91 8.38
N GLY A 180 32.86 -17.29 9.64
CA GLY A 180 31.79 -17.73 10.52
C GLY A 180 30.82 -16.61 10.89
N SER A 181 29.79 -16.97 11.65
CA SER A 181 28.77 -16.07 12.16
C SER A 181 28.22 -16.60 13.48
N TRP A 182 27.46 -15.78 14.19
CA TRP A 182 26.80 -16.16 15.42
C TRP A 182 25.82 -17.32 15.21
N VAL A 183 25.89 -18.34 16.08
CA VAL A 183 24.99 -19.50 16.10
C VAL A 183 24.36 -19.60 17.49
N ARG A 184 23.03 -19.82 17.53
CA ARG A 184 22.25 -19.77 18.78
C ARG A 184 22.34 -21.04 19.61
N ASN A 185 22.29 -22.21 18.97
CA ASN A 185 22.24 -23.51 19.63
C ASN A 185 22.84 -24.61 18.74
N GLU A 186 23.11 -25.78 19.33
CA GLU A 186 23.76 -26.92 18.66
C GLU A 186 22.96 -27.42 17.45
N GLU A 187 21.63 -27.44 17.53
CA GLU A 187 20.78 -27.83 16.41
C GLU A 187 20.98 -26.92 15.20
N SER A 188 20.98 -25.60 15.40
CA SER A 188 21.27 -24.63 14.35
C SER A 188 22.67 -24.83 13.78
N ALA A 189 23.66 -25.10 14.64
CA ALA A 189 25.04 -25.34 14.22
C ALA A 189 25.15 -26.61 13.34
N ASN A 190 24.51 -27.70 13.74
CA ASN A 190 24.55 -28.98 13.03
C ASN A 190 23.81 -28.93 11.70
N ASN A 191 22.71 -28.18 11.63
CA ASN A 191 21.91 -28.05 10.42
C ASN A 191 22.47 -27.01 9.43
N TRP A 192 23.36 -26.13 9.88
CA TRP A 192 23.90 -25.05 9.06
C TRP A 192 24.79 -25.58 7.92
N SER A 193 24.42 -25.23 6.68
CA SER A 193 25.15 -25.60 5.46
C SER A 193 26.63 -25.20 5.47
N LEU A 194 26.98 -24.07 6.09
CA LEU A 194 28.38 -23.66 6.23
C LEU A 194 29.17 -24.67 7.07
N ASN A 195 28.61 -25.13 8.19
CA ASN A 195 29.25 -26.15 9.02
C ASN A 195 29.34 -27.50 8.30
N LYS A 196 28.35 -27.85 7.47
CA LYS A 196 28.43 -29.05 6.61
C LYS A 196 29.58 -28.97 5.62
N MET A 197 29.85 -27.79 5.06
CA MET A 197 31.02 -27.56 4.19
C MET A 197 32.33 -27.58 4.98
N LEU A 198 32.40 -26.88 6.13
CA LEU A 198 33.61 -26.80 6.96
C LEU A 198 34.01 -28.16 7.57
N ALA A 199 33.04 -29.03 7.85
CA ALA A 199 33.28 -30.36 8.38
C ALA A 199 34.17 -31.21 7.46
N GLU A 200 34.08 -31.03 6.13
CA GLU A 200 34.96 -31.71 5.16
C GLU A 200 36.44 -31.38 5.34
N TYR A 201 36.73 -30.26 6.00
CA TYR A 201 38.08 -29.77 6.27
C TYR A 201 38.45 -29.88 7.75
N GLY A 202 37.62 -30.53 8.58
CA GLY A 202 37.87 -30.68 10.01
C GLY A 202 37.63 -29.42 10.83
N ALA A 203 36.74 -28.53 10.40
CA ALA A 203 36.38 -27.31 11.14
C ALA A 203 34.86 -27.15 11.30
N LYS A 204 34.44 -26.38 12.31
CA LYS A 204 33.05 -25.98 12.53
C LYS A 204 32.93 -24.74 13.40
N VAL A 205 31.84 -24.00 13.22
CA VAL A 205 31.42 -22.90 14.10
C VAL A 205 30.49 -23.44 15.16
N LEU A 206 30.74 -23.10 16.42
CA LEU A 206 30.01 -23.56 17.59
C LEU A 206 29.07 -22.49 18.15
N PRO A 207 28.00 -22.88 18.88
CA PRO A 207 27.26 -21.96 19.72
C PRO A 207 28.14 -21.34 20.81
N GLY A 208 27.72 -20.17 21.30
CA GLY A 208 28.43 -19.44 22.34
C GLY A 208 29.49 -18.49 21.79
N HIS A 209 30.41 -18.08 22.66
CA HIS A 209 31.40 -17.05 22.33
C HIS A 209 32.70 -17.22 23.10
N VAL A 210 33.76 -16.63 22.56
CA VAL A 210 35.07 -16.46 23.19
C VAL A 210 35.41 -14.97 23.26
N ARG A 211 36.41 -14.57 24.05
CA ARG A 211 36.83 -13.18 24.18
C ARG A 211 38.18 -12.92 23.52
N TYR A 212 38.28 -11.81 22.81
CA TYR A 212 39.51 -11.32 22.20
C TYR A 212 39.41 -9.79 22.01
N GLU A 213 40.41 -9.04 22.48
CA GLU A 213 40.47 -7.57 22.45
C GLU A 213 39.18 -6.91 22.99
N ASP A 214 38.76 -7.30 24.21
CA ASP A 214 37.55 -6.79 24.89
C ASP A 214 36.23 -7.01 24.12
N ARG A 215 36.24 -7.89 23.12
CA ARG A 215 35.07 -8.21 22.29
C ARG A 215 34.73 -9.69 22.35
N ARG A 216 33.46 -9.98 22.13
CA ARG A 216 32.95 -11.34 21.99
C ARG A 216 33.03 -11.76 20.53
N TRP A 217 33.49 -12.99 20.31
CA TRP A 217 33.62 -13.59 18.99
C TRP A 217 32.93 -14.95 18.94
N PRO A 218 32.38 -15.36 17.78
CA PRO A 218 31.86 -16.71 17.61
C PRO A 218 32.93 -17.76 17.92
N ARG A 219 32.53 -18.85 18.56
CA ARG A 219 33.46 -19.93 18.90
C ARG A 219 33.72 -20.81 17.68
N LEU A 220 34.97 -21.16 17.45
CA LEU A 220 35.39 -22.10 16.41
C LEU A 220 35.91 -23.40 17.03
N GLN A 221 35.72 -24.50 16.32
CA GLN A 221 36.43 -25.76 16.56
C GLN A 221 37.13 -26.19 15.27
N ILE A 222 38.37 -26.64 15.41
CA ILE A 222 39.24 -27.10 14.32
C ILE A 222 39.94 -28.39 14.74
N SER A 223 40.35 -29.22 13.77
CA SER A 223 41.21 -30.38 13.99
C SER A 223 42.69 -29.96 14.10
N ASP A 224 43.54 -30.89 14.52
CA ASP A 224 45.00 -30.67 14.68
C ASP A 224 45.73 -30.38 13.35
N GLU A 225 45.05 -30.55 12.23
CA GLU A 225 45.56 -30.24 10.89
C GLU A 225 45.47 -28.74 10.55
N TRP A 226 44.87 -27.94 11.43
CA TRP A 226 44.77 -26.49 11.31
C TRP A 226 45.80 -25.77 12.17
N GLU A 227 46.39 -24.73 11.62
CA GLU A 227 47.22 -23.77 12.34
C GLU A 227 46.32 -22.65 12.90
N THR A 228 46.36 -22.43 14.21
CA THR A 228 45.72 -21.24 14.80
C THR A 228 46.64 -20.04 14.67
N VAL A 229 46.16 -18.99 13.99
CA VAL A 229 46.93 -17.76 13.73
C VAL A 229 46.64 -16.69 14.78
N ILE A 230 45.37 -16.58 15.20
CA ILE A 230 44.95 -15.67 16.28
C ILE A 230 44.14 -16.48 17.28
N GLN A 231 44.54 -16.40 18.55
CA GLN A 231 43.91 -17.06 19.68
C GLN A 231 43.11 -16.07 20.52
N ALA A 232 42.00 -16.55 21.07
CA ALA A 232 41.22 -15.88 22.11
C ALA A 232 41.93 -15.98 23.47
N GLU A 233 41.40 -15.27 24.46
CA GLU A 233 41.87 -15.29 25.85
C GLU A 233 41.86 -16.70 26.47
N ASP A 234 40.96 -17.58 26.02
CA ASP A 234 40.85 -18.98 26.48
C ASP A 234 41.65 -19.99 25.62
N GLY A 235 42.48 -19.50 24.69
CA GLY A 235 43.25 -20.31 23.75
C GLY A 235 42.47 -20.80 22.53
N SER A 236 41.15 -20.57 22.45
CA SER A 236 40.34 -20.97 21.30
C SER A 236 40.70 -20.17 20.03
N PRO A 237 40.54 -20.74 18.83
CA PRO A 237 40.86 -20.04 17.58
C PRO A 237 39.87 -18.92 17.26
N ILE A 238 40.40 -17.73 16.91
CA ILE A 238 39.67 -16.62 16.30
C ILE A 238 39.90 -16.59 14.78
N TYR A 239 41.13 -16.88 14.37
CA TYR A 239 41.53 -17.07 12.98
C TYR A 239 42.42 -18.30 12.91
N ALA A 240 42.04 -19.27 12.09
CA ALA A 240 42.84 -20.45 11.78
C ALA A 240 43.03 -20.60 10.27
N ARG A 241 44.08 -21.32 9.87
CA ARG A 241 44.36 -21.59 8.47
C ARG A 241 44.93 -22.99 8.27
N ARG A 242 44.75 -23.55 7.08
CA ARG A 242 45.19 -24.92 6.73
C ARG A 242 45.52 -25.04 5.25
N GLU A 243 46.47 -25.92 4.93
CA GLU A 243 46.66 -26.42 3.57
C GLU A 243 45.82 -27.67 3.33
N PHE A 244 45.16 -27.76 2.17
CA PHE A 244 44.34 -28.91 1.80
C PHE A 244 44.50 -29.23 0.31
N GLY A 245 45.04 -30.41 -0.01
CA GLY A 245 45.47 -30.72 -1.36
C GLY A 245 46.55 -29.75 -1.83
N LYS A 246 46.33 -29.09 -2.97
CA LYS A 246 47.22 -28.01 -3.46
C LYS A 246 46.78 -26.62 -2.98
N GLY A 247 45.59 -26.50 -2.41
CA GLY A 247 44.95 -25.25 -2.04
C GLY A 247 45.10 -24.90 -0.57
N ARG A 248 44.45 -23.81 -0.18
CA ARG A 248 44.61 -23.21 1.15
C ARG A 248 43.29 -22.66 1.66
N ILE A 249 43.03 -22.87 2.94
CA ILE A 249 41.79 -22.46 3.59
C ILE A 249 42.13 -21.57 4.79
N ALA A 250 41.46 -20.42 4.89
CA ALA A 250 41.49 -19.53 6.04
C ALA A 250 40.08 -19.45 6.62
N LEU A 251 39.95 -19.63 7.93
CA LEU A 251 38.69 -19.59 8.66
C LEU A 251 38.75 -18.48 9.71
N TYR A 252 37.92 -17.46 9.53
CA TYR A 252 37.67 -16.42 10.52
C TYR A 252 36.46 -16.78 11.37
N ALA A 253 36.52 -16.45 12.66
CA ALA A 253 35.36 -16.55 13.55
C ALA A 253 34.20 -15.66 13.08
N SER A 254 34.51 -14.50 12.50
CA SER A 254 33.54 -13.55 11.95
C SER A 254 34.16 -12.67 10.87
N SER A 255 33.34 -12.21 9.92
CA SER A 255 33.72 -11.16 8.95
C SER A 255 34.09 -9.83 9.60
N SER A 256 33.79 -9.65 10.89
CA SER A 256 34.25 -8.51 11.70
C SER A 256 35.77 -8.33 11.69
N MET A 257 36.54 -9.39 11.36
CA MET A 257 37.99 -9.34 11.13
C MET A 257 38.39 -8.32 10.05
N TYR A 258 37.61 -8.20 8.97
CA TYR A 258 37.93 -7.31 7.85
C TYR A 258 36.88 -6.21 7.60
N ARG A 259 35.71 -6.27 8.24
CA ARG A 259 34.70 -5.21 8.15
C ARG A 259 35.14 -3.96 8.92
N PHE A 260 35.18 -2.82 8.25
CA PHE A 260 35.74 -1.57 8.79
C PHE A 260 34.70 -0.44 8.93
N ASN A 261 35.00 0.52 9.80
CA ASN A 261 34.32 1.81 9.87
C ASN A 261 34.91 2.75 8.81
N ARG A 262 34.12 3.09 7.78
CA ARG A 262 34.56 3.97 6.68
C ARG A 262 35.04 5.36 7.13
N LYS A 263 34.59 5.86 8.28
CA LYS A 263 35.01 7.16 8.82
C LYS A 263 36.40 7.10 9.48
N ASP A 264 36.87 5.91 9.83
CA ASP A 264 38.17 5.68 10.44
C ASP A 264 39.15 5.16 9.37
N ARG A 265 40.05 6.04 8.92
CA ARG A 265 41.02 5.70 7.87
C ARG A 265 42.01 4.63 8.32
N GLU A 266 42.34 4.59 9.61
CA GLU A 266 43.31 3.65 10.15
C GLU A 266 42.68 2.26 10.30
N ASP A 267 41.42 2.19 10.73
CA ASP A 267 40.64 0.93 10.74
C ASP A 267 40.50 0.36 9.33
N VAL A 268 40.16 1.20 8.34
CA VAL A 268 40.13 0.80 6.92
C VAL A 268 41.49 0.24 6.49
N ARG A 269 42.58 0.92 6.84
CA ARG A 269 43.93 0.50 6.45
C ARG A 269 44.28 -0.85 7.07
N LYS A 270 44.25 -0.97 8.40
CA LYS A 270 44.60 -2.18 9.15
C LYS A 270 43.81 -3.40 8.67
N LYS A 271 42.48 -3.28 8.57
CA LYS A 271 41.62 -4.41 8.21
C LYS A 271 41.76 -4.85 6.76
N MET A 272 42.04 -3.92 5.85
CA MET A 272 42.25 -4.26 4.44
C MET A 272 43.67 -4.75 4.16
N ASP A 273 44.67 -4.29 4.91
CA ASP A 273 46.02 -4.87 4.88
C ASP A 273 45.96 -6.32 5.37
N PHE A 274 45.32 -6.56 6.53
CA PHE A 274 45.10 -7.90 7.07
C PHE A 274 44.36 -8.84 6.09
N LEU A 275 43.29 -8.36 5.46
CA LEU A 275 42.56 -9.15 4.46
C LEU A 275 43.40 -9.42 3.21
N ALA A 276 44.16 -8.43 2.72
CA ALA A 276 45.03 -8.61 1.56
C ALA A 276 46.15 -9.62 1.84
N ASP A 277 46.75 -9.59 3.02
CA ASP A 277 47.75 -10.57 3.44
C ASP A 277 47.16 -11.98 3.48
N THR A 278 45.93 -12.12 3.99
CA THR A 278 45.24 -13.41 3.99
C THR A 278 44.90 -13.88 2.58
N ILE A 279 44.46 -12.98 1.69
CA ILE A 279 44.21 -13.28 0.27
C ILE A 279 45.49 -13.76 -0.40
N GLN A 280 46.60 -13.05 -0.23
CA GLN A 280 47.88 -13.44 -0.80
C GLN A 280 48.34 -14.79 -0.26
N TRP A 281 48.18 -15.04 1.05
CA TRP A 281 48.50 -16.35 1.63
C TRP A 281 47.63 -17.47 1.04
N ALA A 282 46.32 -17.24 0.90
CA ALA A 282 45.38 -18.22 0.36
C ALA A 282 45.62 -18.49 -1.13
N ALA A 283 46.05 -17.48 -1.89
CA ALA A 283 46.30 -17.60 -3.32
C ALA A 283 47.52 -18.46 -3.68
N LYS A 284 48.47 -18.67 -2.75
CA LYS A 284 49.77 -19.34 -2.99
C LYS A 284 49.67 -20.77 -3.54
N GLY A 285 48.53 -21.45 -3.38
CA GLY A 285 48.28 -22.77 -3.99
C GLY A 285 48.09 -22.72 -5.51
N SER A 286 47.84 -21.54 -6.08
CA SER A 286 47.52 -21.34 -7.49
C SER A 286 48.40 -20.28 -8.14
N LYS A 287 48.76 -20.48 -9.41
CA LYS A 287 49.37 -19.40 -10.21
C LYS A 287 48.39 -18.22 -10.31
N PRO A 288 48.84 -16.95 -10.18
CA PRO A 288 48.00 -15.78 -10.45
C PRO A 288 47.26 -15.92 -11.78
N ALA A 289 46.02 -15.44 -11.84
CA ALA A 289 45.24 -15.44 -13.07
C ALA A 289 45.94 -14.62 -14.17
N GLY A 290 46.55 -13.49 -13.79
CA GLY A 290 47.28 -12.60 -14.71
C GLY A 290 46.39 -12.02 -15.81
N GLY A 291 47.00 -11.40 -16.83
CA GLY A 291 46.29 -10.97 -18.04
C GLY A 291 45.31 -9.81 -17.84
N ASP A 292 44.22 -9.82 -18.60
CA ASP A 292 43.21 -8.74 -18.68
C ASP A 292 42.64 -8.37 -17.30
N THR A 293 42.63 -7.08 -16.98
CA THR A 293 42.13 -6.52 -15.72
C THR A 293 40.63 -6.26 -15.72
N ARG A 294 39.94 -6.48 -16.85
CA ARG A 294 38.50 -6.26 -17.00
C ARG A 294 37.70 -7.33 -16.27
N LEU A 295 37.19 -6.95 -15.09
CA LEU A 295 36.19 -7.70 -14.35
C LEU A 295 34.93 -6.84 -14.20
N PRO A 296 33.74 -7.44 -14.08
CA PRO A 296 32.53 -6.67 -13.88
C PRO A 296 32.55 -6.03 -12.47
N VAL A 297 32.03 -4.81 -12.38
CA VAL A 297 32.00 -4.01 -11.15
C VAL A 297 30.59 -3.63 -10.77
N ALA A 298 30.34 -3.53 -9.47
CA ALA A 298 29.09 -2.99 -8.95
C ALA A 298 28.94 -1.51 -9.36
N ARG A 299 28.04 -1.23 -10.32
CA ARG A 299 27.72 0.13 -10.78
C ARG A 299 26.40 0.59 -10.20
N GLY A 300 26.32 0.85 -8.90
CA GLY A 300 25.05 1.21 -8.25
C GLY A 300 24.06 0.05 -8.10
N GLY A 301 24.02 -0.90 -9.05
CA GLY A 301 23.19 -2.12 -9.05
C GLY A 301 23.64 -3.25 -8.14
N GLY A 302 24.41 -2.91 -7.10
CA GLY A 302 24.69 -3.84 -6.02
C GLY A 302 25.32 -5.19 -6.40
N GLY A 303 26.04 -5.35 -7.51
CA GLY A 303 26.73 -6.61 -7.83
C GLY A 303 27.60 -6.52 -9.09
N GLY A 304 28.63 -7.37 -9.19
CA GLY A 304 29.44 -7.52 -10.40
C GLY A 304 28.89 -8.65 -11.28
N ILE A 305 28.72 -9.83 -10.68
CA ILE A 305 28.05 -10.98 -11.27
C ILE A 305 26.66 -11.12 -10.65
N TYR A 306 25.67 -11.27 -11.50
CA TYR A 306 24.26 -11.43 -11.15
C TYR A 306 23.89 -12.92 -11.06
N PRO A 307 22.78 -13.26 -10.38
CA PRO A 307 22.39 -14.65 -10.22
C PRO A 307 22.20 -15.34 -11.56
N GLU A 308 22.30 -16.67 -11.61
CA GLU A 308 22.21 -17.47 -12.83
C GLU A 308 20.77 -17.82 -13.24
N SER A 309 19.86 -17.96 -12.28
CA SER A 309 18.46 -18.31 -12.58
C SER A 309 17.65 -17.07 -12.91
N GLU A 310 16.61 -17.25 -13.72
CA GLU A 310 15.65 -16.20 -14.06
C GLU A 310 14.21 -16.70 -14.03
N LYS A 311 13.29 -15.82 -13.66
CA LYS A 311 11.85 -16.00 -13.80
C LYS A 311 11.28 -14.77 -14.50
N ARG A 312 10.45 -14.99 -15.52
CA ARG A 312 9.75 -13.95 -16.25
C ARG A 312 8.29 -13.94 -15.81
N LEU A 313 7.84 -12.79 -15.34
CA LEU A 313 6.48 -12.52 -14.89
C LEU A 313 5.95 -11.33 -15.69
N PRO A 314 4.62 -11.08 -15.72
CA PRO A 314 4.07 -9.89 -16.35
C PRO A 314 4.75 -8.61 -15.84
N GLY A 315 5.49 -7.92 -16.72
CA GLY A 315 6.19 -6.68 -16.39
C GLY A 315 7.46 -6.81 -15.52
N ILE A 316 7.89 -8.02 -15.14
CA ILE A 316 9.03 -8.24 -14.23
C ILE A 316 9.93 -9.36 -14.77
N VAL A 317 11.24 -9.13 -14.72
CA VAL A 317 12.27 -10.18 -14.89
C VAL A 317 13.02 -10.31 -13.57
N CYS A 318 12.81 -11.41 -12.85
CA CYS A 318 13.47 -11.68 -11.57
C CYS A 318 14.68 -12.59 -11.77
N PHE A 319 15.86 -12.17 -11.29
CA PHE A 319 17.06 -12.97 -11.19
C PHE A 319 17.28 -13.43 -9.74
N TYR A 320 17.56 -14.71 -9.55
CA TYR A 320 17.78 -15.33 -8.25
C TYR A 320 18.82 -16.47 -8.35
N SER A 321 19.48 -16.79 -7.25
CA SER A 321 20.50 -17.83 -7.20
C SER A 321 19.85 -19.21 -7.11
N LYS A 322 20.51 -20.27 -7.59
CA LYS A 322 20.01 -21.67 -7.47
C LYS A 322 19.71 -22.08 -6.04
N ASN A 323 20.47 -21.56 -5.08
CA ASN A 323 20.31 -21.87 -3.65
C ASN A 323 19.25 -21.02 -2.94
N GLN A 324 18.49 -20.20 -3.67
CA GLN A 324 17.52 -19.30 -3.08
C GLN A 324 16.41 -20.06 -2.35
N LEU A 325 15.89 -19.48 -1.26
CA LEU A 325 14.86 -20.09 -0.44
C LEU A 325 13.57 -20.30 -1.27
N PRO A 326 13.02 -21.54 -1.36
CA PRO A 326 11.84 -21.81 -2.17
C PRO A 326 10.62 -20.94 -1.84
N GLU A 327 10.44 -20.61 -0.55
CA GLU A 327 9.38 -19.71 -0.09
C GLU A 327 9.49 -18.29 -0.66
N LEU A 328 10.72 -17.78 -0.88
CA LEU A 328 10.93 -16.46 -1.48
C LEU A 328 10.69 -16.47 -2.98
N VAL A 329 11.13 -17.53 -3.67
CA VAL A 329 10.83 -17.72 -5.10
C VAL A 329 9.31 -17.81 -5.30
N SER A 330 8.61 -18.59 -4.48
CA SER A 330 7.14 -18.68 -4.48
C SER A 330 6.47 -17.33 -4.23
N THR A 331 6.99 -16.54 -3.27
CA THR A 331 6.48 -15.19 -2.99
C THR A 331 6.65 -14.26 -4.20
N VAL A 332 7.79 -14.32 -4.91
CA VAL A 332 7.98 -13.54 -6.15
C VAL A 332 6.95 -13.94 -7.20
N GLU A 333 6.73 -15.24 -7.39
CA GLU A 333 5.81 -15.74 -8.41
C GLU A 333 4.36 -15.39 -8.14
N ASN A 334 3.93 -15.49 -6.88
CA ASN A 334 2.52 -15.36 -6.51
C ASN A 334 2.13 -13.93 -6.14
N ASP A 335 3.00 -13.19 -5.47
CA ASP A 335 2.62 -11.92 -4.84
C ASP A 335 3.03 -10.71 -5.68
N PHE A 336 4.18 -10.74 -6.37
CA PHE A 336 4.72 -9.54 -7.02
C PHE A 336 3.85 -9.02 -8.17
N PRO A 337 3.27 -9.86 -9.05
CA PRO A 337 2.33 -9.38 -10.07
C PRO A 337 1.11 -8.68 -9.44
N ALA A 338 0.51 -9.29 -8.41
CA ALA A 338 -0.64 -8.74 -7.71
C ALA A 338 -0.31 -7.43 -6.98
N ILE A 339 0.85 -7.36 -6.30
CA ILE A 339 1.34 -6.14 -5.66
C ILE A 339 1.55 -5.04 -6.71
N THR A 340 2.12 -5.38 -7.87
CA THR A 340 2.34 -4.42 -8.97
C THR A 340 1.00 -3.84 -9.42
N ASP A 341 0.03 -4.69 -9.75
CA ASP A 341 -1.30 -4.26 -10.18
C ASP A 341 -2.01 -3.43 -9.10
N GLN A 342 -1.87 -3.80 -7.83
CA GLN A 342 -2.44 -3.06 -6.70
C GLN A 342 -1.85 -1.66 -6.57
N ILE A 343 -0.53 -1.50 -6.69
CA ILE A 343 0.10 -0.17 -6.63
C ILE A 343 -0.31 0.66 -7.86
N TYR A 344 -0.42 0.06 -9.05
CA TYR A 344 -0.94 0.76 -10.24
C TYR A 344 -2.42 1.18 -10.08
N ALA A 345 -3.22 0.39 -9.37
CA ALA A 345 -4.60 0.76 -9.04
C ALA A 345 -4.65 1.96 -8.07
N TRP A 346 -3.77 1.99 -7.06
CA TRP A 346 -3.68 3.12 -6.12
C TRP A 346 -3.01 4.38 -6.70
N LEU A 347 -2.08 4.21 -7.63
CA LEU A 347 -1.34 5.27 -8.27
C LEU A 347 -1.25 5.02 -9.77
N PRO A 348 -2.31 5.33 -10.54
CA PRO A 348 -2.30 5.20 -11.98
C PRO A 348 -1.09 5.92 -12.56
N SER A 349 -0.24 5.19 -13.28
CA SER A 349 1.02 5.69 -13.85
C SER A 349 1.23 5.08 -15.23
N GLU A 350 1.95 5.76 -16.10
CA GLU A 350 2.37 5.19 -17.38
C GLU A 350 3.27 3.97 -17.13
N LYS A 351 2.90 2.81 -17.70
CA LYS A 351 3.69 1.58 -17.59
C LYS A 351 4.91 1.69 -18.51
N PRO A 352 6.14 1.41 -18.03
CA PRO A 352 7.31 1.39 -18.89
C PRO A 352 7.20 0.28 -19.95
N GLU A 353 7.80 0.51 -21.13
CA GLU A 353 7.87 -0.51 -22.19
C GLU A 353 8.75 -1.71 -21.77
N GLN A 354 9.82 -1.43 -21.01
CA GLN A 354 10.72 -2.43 -20.48
C GLN A 354 10.20 -3.04 -19.17
N PRO A 355 10.47 -4.33 -18.91
CA PRO A 355 10.17 -4.93 -17.62
C PRO A 355 11.04 -4.32 -16.51
N MET A 356 10.55 -4.39 -15.28
CA MET A 356 11.37 -4.18 -14.09
C MET A 356 12.31 -5.36 -13.92
N TYR A 357 13.61 -5.11 -13.93
CA TYR A 357 14.59 -6.13 -13.56
C TYR A 357 14.72 -6.17 -12.05
N MET A 358 14.52 -7.34 -11.48
CA MET A 358 14.49 -7.57 -10.05
C MET A 358 15.60 -8.54 -9.64
N ILE A 359 16.44 -8.18 -8.67
CA ILE A 359 17.44 -9.11 -8.12
C ILE A 359 16.99 -9.55 -6.73
N LEU A 360 16.73 -10.86 -6.58
CA LEU A 360 16.42 -11.47 -5.30
C LEU A 360 17.72 -11.90 -4.63
N CYS A 361 18.24 -11.03 -3.77
CA CYS A 361 19.52 -11.22 -3.10
C CYS A 361 19.39 -12.00 -1.80
N SER A 362 20.43 -12.76 -1.47
CA SER A 362 20.51 -13.55 -0.26
C SER A 362 20.77 -12.68 0.97
N GLY A 363 19.95 -12.81 2.01
CA GLY A 363 20.26 -12.28 3.33
C GLY A 363 19.28 -11.25 3.86
N ASN A 364 19.74 -10.33 4.72
CA ASN A 364 18.85 -9.36 5.37
C ASN A 364 19.52 -7.98 5.42
N GLY A 365 19.06 -7.06 4.59
CA GLY A 365 19.76 -5.78 4.37
C GLY A 365 18.92 -4.64 3.78
N GLY A 366 17.66 -4.86 3.43
CA GLY A 366 16.79 -3.85 2.80
C GLY A 366 16.74 -3.99 1.27
N GLY A 367 16.46 -2.91 0.56
CA GLY A 367 16.44 -2.88 -0.91
C GLY A 367 17.18 -1.69 -1.49
N TRP A 368 17.27 -1.67 -2.81
CA TRP A 368 17.66 -0.49 -3.58
C TRP A 368 17.02 -0.54 -4.97
N ALA A 369 16.78 0.64 -5.54
CA ALA A 369 16.46 0.81 -6.95
C ALA A 369 17.53 1.65 -7.65
N VAL A 370 17.86 1.26 -8.88
CA VAL A 370 18.75 2.02 -9.74
C VAL A 370 18.00 2.64 -10.89
N ASN A 371 17.71 3.93 -10.71
CA ASN A 371 17.01 4.76 -11.68
C ASN A 371 17.96 5.56 -12.59
N ALA A 372 19.28 5.54 -12.30
CA ALA A 372 20.27 6.36 -13.00
C ALA A 372 20.69 5.82 -14.37
N TYR A 373 20.30 4.59 -14.72
CA TYR A 373 20.61 3.96 -16.01
C TYR A 373 19.53 2.97 -16.43
N LEU A 374 19.57 2.58 -17.70
CA LEU A 374 18.69 1.59 -18.31
C LEU A 374 19.42 0.26 -18.60
N PRO A 375 18.71 -0.88 -18.58
CA PRO A 375 17.37 -1.02 -18.02
C PRO A 375 17.39 -0.79 -16.49
N LYS A 376 16.28 -0.27 -15.98
CA LYS A 376 16.08 -0.02 -14.54
C LYS A 376 16.12 -1.34 -13.79
N GLU A 377 16.63 -1.29 -12.56
CA GLU A 377 16.73 -2.44 -11.68
C GLU A 377 16.29 -2.09 -10.27
N ALA A 378 15.62 -3.03 -9.64
CA ALA A 378 15.33 -3.04 -8.21
C ALA A 378 15.89 -4.32 -7.60
N SER A 379 16.08 -4.34 -6.28
CA SER A 379 16.60 -5.53 -5.59
C SER A 379 16.08 -5.63 -4.16
N THR A 380 15.96 -6.86 -3.66
CA THR A 380 15.54 -7.19 -2.30
C THR A 380 16.61 -8.01 -1.58
N ILE A 381 16.91 -7.63 -0.34
CA ILE A 381 17.76 -8.38 0.58
C ILE A 381 16.92 -8.72 1.83
N SER A 382 16.18 -9.83 1.76
CA SER A 382 15.41 -10.38 2.89
C SER A 382 15.32 -11.90 2.80
N THR A 383 15.44 -12.57 3.95
CA THR A 383 15.23 -14.02 4.08
C THR A 383 13.79 -14.38 4.46
N ARG A 384 12.85 -13.43 4.36
CA ARG A 384 11.44 -13.62 4.74
C ARG A 384 10.48 -13.11 3.65
N PRO A 385 9.38 -13.84 3.37
CA PRO A 385 8.34 -13.42 2.42
C PRO A 385 7.84 -11.99 2.65
N GLY A 386 7.45 -11.67 3.88
CA GLY A 386 6.93 -10.33 4.20
C GLY A 386 7.95 -9.21 4.00
N GLY A 387 9.24 -9.51 4.20
CA GLY A 387 10.32 -8.55 3.95
C GLY A 387 10.51 -8.28 2.46
N ILE A 388 10.51 -9.31 1.61
CA ILE A 388 10.66 -9.10 0.15
C ILE A 388 9.44 -8.42 -0.47
N ARG A 389 8.21 -8.70 0.00
CA ARG A 389 7.01 -7.94 -0.40
C ARG A 389 7.12 -6.46 -0.05
N SER A 390 7.52 -6.18 1.19
CA SER A 390 7.66 -4.82 1.71
C SER A 390 8.66 -4.01 0.90
N ILE A 391 9.84 -4.58 0.67
CA ILE A 391 10.91 -3.91 -0.08
C ILE A 391 10.51 -3.77 -1.55
N PHE A 392 9.95 -4.81 -2.17
CA PHE A 392 9.51 -4.75 -3.56
C PHE A 392 8.48 -3.63 -3.79
N ALA A 393 7.48 -3.49 -2.92
CA ALA A 393 6.50 -2.41 -3.01
C ALA A 393 7.13 -1.02 -2.95
N HIS A 394 8.12 -0.84 -2.08
CA HIS A 394 8.89 0.40 -1.96
C HIS A 394 9.63 0.73 -3.28
N GLU A 395 10.41 -0.23 -3.79
CA GLU A 395 11.17 -0.03 -5.02
C GLU A 395 10.28 0.12 -6.26
N GLN A 396 9.13 -0.57 -6.29
CA GLN A 396 8.13 -0.43 -7.36
C GLN A 396 7.59 1.00 -7.40
N ALA A 397 7.21 1.55 -6.25
CA ALA A 397 6.71 2.92 -6.14
C ALA A 397 7.75 3.97 -6.57
N HIS A 398 9.04 3.75 -6.31
CA HIS A 398 10.10 4.64 -6.84
C HIS A 398 10.13 4.76 -8.36
N THR A 399 9.50 3.84 -9.10
CA THR A 399 9.44 3.91 -10.56
C THR A 399 8.23 4.67 -11.09
N MET A 400 7.25 4.98 -10.23
CA MET A 400 5.92 5.47 -10.60
C MET A 400 5.79 6.96 -10.30
N ALA A 401 5.53 7.77 -11.33
CA ALA A 401 5.43 9.23 -11.19
C ALA A 401 4.00 9.72 -10.88
N GLY A 402 3.01 8.83 -10.98
CA GLY A 402 1.59 9.18 -10.94
C GLY A 402 0.98 9.41 -12.32
N PRO A 403 -0.26 9.94 -12.36
CA PRO A 403 -1.14 9.88 -13.53
C PRO A 403 -0.75 10.82 -14.67
N CYS A 404 0.17 11.75 -14.43
CA CYS A 404 0.68 12.69 -15.40
C CYS A 404 2.04 13.23 -14.97
N ASN A 405 2.70 13.95 -15.88
CA ASN A 405 3.94 14.65 -15.56
C ASN A 405 3.63 15.84 -14.64
N ALA A 406 4.00 15.71 -13.37
CA ALA A 406 3.70 16.69 -12.33
C ALA A 406 4.98 17.35 -11.81
N ALA A 407 4.89 18.62 -11.43
CA ALA A 407 6.00 19.37 -10.82
C ALA A 407 6.54 18.69 -9.55
N ASN A 408 7.78 18.97 -9.15
CA ASN A 408 8.35 18.31 -7.97
C ASN A 408 7.89 19.00 -6.68
N HIS A 409 7.36 18.24 -5.72
CA HIS A 409 6.84 18.77 -4.45
C HIS A 409 7.83 18.62 -3.27
N PRO A 410 7.68 19.39 -2.18
CA PRO A 410 8.59 19.35 -1.03
C PRO A 410 8.34 18.18 -0.06
N PHE A 411 7.25 17.42 -0.23
CA PHE A 411 6.93 16.22 0.56
C PHE A 411 7.75 14.97 0.17
N GLY A 412 9.07 15.11 0.01
CA GLY A 412 9.95 14.02 -0.43
C GLY A 412 10.11 13.89 -1.95
N GLY A 413 9.34 14.64 -2.74
CA GLY A 413 9.36 14.60 -4.21
C GLY A 413 8.61 13.43 -4.83
N ASN A 414 8.44 13.48 -6.15
CA ASN A 414 7.45 12.66 -6.88
C ASN A 414 7.69 11.14 -6.85
N ARG A 415 8.93 10.74 -6.55
CA ARG A 415 9.41 9.36 -6.47
C ARG A 415 10.38 9.21 -5.30
N GLY A 416 10.15 9.99 -4.24
CA GLY A 416 11.00 10.01 -3.05
C GLY A 416 10.73 8.86 -2.09
N GLU A 417 11.48 8.84 -1.00
CA GLU A 417 11.38 7.86 0.07
C GLU A 417 10.04 7.93 0.81
N GLU A 418 9.49 9.13 0.96
CA GLU A 418 8.20 9.40 1.58
C GLU A 418 7.08 8.77 0.72
N HIS A 419 7.14 9.02 -0.60
CA HIS A 419 6.24 8.44 -1.59
C HIS A 419 6.33 6.91 -1.60
N ALA A 420 7.54 6.36 -1.77
CA ALA A 420 7.75 4.91 -1.81
C ALA A 420 7.35 4.24 -0.49
N GLY A 421 7.70 4.86 0.64
CA GLY A 421 7.31 4.40 1.97
C GLY A 421 5.80 4.42 2.22
N TRP A 422 5.06 5.33 1.58
CA TRP A 422 3.60 5.40 1.69
C TRP A 422 2.94 4.13 1.14
N PHE A 423 3.29 3.75 -0.09
CA PHE A 423 2.77 2.52 -0.73
C PHE A 423 3.35 1.25 -0.10
N GLN A 424 4.61 1.27 0.34
CA GLN A 424 5.19 0.18 1.12
C GLN A 424 4.34 -0.16 2.34
N GLY A 425 3.91 0.86 3.09
CA GLY A 425 3.11 0.65 4.30
C GLY A 425 1.70 0.15 4.02
N LYS A 426 1.08 0.56 2.90
CA LYS A 426 -0.19 0.00 2.43
C LYS A 426 -0.08 -1.48 2.05
N ILE A 427 0.97 -1.85 1.30
CA ILE A 427 1.22 -3.25 0.94
C ILE A 427 1.55 -4.09 2.16
N ASN A 428 2.29 -3.55 3.12
CA ASN A 428 2.53 -4.20 4.41
C ASN A 428 1.22 -4.52 5.15
N ALA A 429 0.31 -3.55 5.27
CA ALA A 429 -0.98 -3.78 5.91
C ALA A 429 -1.80 -4.85 5.18
N MET A 430 -1.84 -4.79 3.84
CA MET A 430 -2.61 -5.71 3.02
C MET A 430 -2.04 -7.14 2.98
N TYR A 431 -0.74 -7.30 2.76
CA TYR A 431 -0.11 -8.62 2.50
C TYR A 431 0.65 -9.21 3.69
N ASN A 432 1.08 -8.40 4.65
CA ASN A 432 1.74 -8.88 5.87
C ASN A 432 0.82 -8.84 7.09
N GLY A 433 -0.34 -8.17 6.99
CA GLY A 433 -1.29 -8.03 8.09
C GLY A 433 -0.85 -7.00 9.13
N ASP A 434 0.08 -6.10 8.79
CA ASP A 434 0.51 -5.00 9.67
C ASP A 434 -0.74 -4.18 10.08
N LYS A 435 -0.86 -3.87 11.38
CA LYS A 435 -1.99 -3.13 11.96
C LYS A 435 -1.59 -1.72 12.37
N GLY A 436 -2.57 -0.84 12.51
CA GLY A 436 -2.36 0.53 12.96
C GLY A 436 -2.19 1.53 11.82
N PRO A 437 -1.86 2.79 12.16
CA PRO A 437 -1.65 3.86 11.19
C PRO A 437 -0.45 3.64 10.27
N ASN A 438 -0.55 4.12 9.02
CA ASN A 438 0.44 3.84 8.00
C ASN A 438 1.86 4.23 8.42
N ARG A 439 2.81 3.31 8.23
CA ARG A 439 4.23 3.45 8.63
C ARG A 439 4.45 3.85 10.10
N GLY A 440 3.46 3.61 10.96
CA GLY A 440 3.49 4.02 12.35
C GLY A 440 3.61 5.53 12.51
N CYS A 441 2.92 6.31 11.66
CA CYS A 441 2.96 7.76 11.68
C CYS A 441 2.45 8.38 12.99
N HIS A 442 1.58 7.69 13.74
CA HIS A 442 1.14 8.10 15.09
C HIS A 442 2.29 8.30 16.09
N ARG A 443 3.49 7.76 15.84
CA ARG A 443 4.64 7.94 16.73
C ARG A 443 5.14 9.39 16.85
N VAL A 444 4.63 10.30 16.02
CA VAL A 444 4.89 11.75 16.16
C VAL A 444 4.25 12.35 17.41
N PHE A 445 3.21 11.73 17.95
CA PHE A 445 2.49 12.20 19.14
C PHE A 445 3.32 11.99 20.40
N LYS A 446 3.14 12.87 21.38
CA LYS A 446 3.65 12.65 22.74
C LYS A 446 2.94 11.47 23.38
N ASP A 447 3.66 10.79 24.27
CA ASP A 447 3.14 9.60 24.95
C ASP A 447 2.01 9.96 25.95
N ASP A 448 1.96 11.22 26.39
CA ASP A 448 0.98 11.83 27.29
C ASP A 448 -0.03 12.76 26.57
N TYR A 449 -0.21 12.58 25.25
CA TYR A 449 -1.19 13.36 24.47
C TYR A 449 -2.60 13.28 25.10
N THR A 450 -3.22 14.45 25.26
CA THR A 450 -4.59 14.58 25.77
C THR A 450 -5.54 14.99 24.64
N PRO A 451 -6.68 14.30 24.44
CA PRO A 451 -7.69 14.71 23.47
C PRO A 451 -8.18 16.14 23.72
N GLY A 452 -8.30 16.95 22.66
CA GLY A 452 -8.75 18.34 22.73
C GLY A 452 -7.63 19.39 22.85
N THR A 453 -6.37 18.96 23.03
CA THR A 453 -5.22 19.86 22.95
C THR A 453 -5.08 20.48 21.56
N THR A 454 -4.76 21.77 21.49
CA THR A 454 -4.63 22.53 20.24
C THR A 454 -3.23 23.08 19.98
N ASP A 455 -2.36 23.16 21.00
CA ASP A 455 -0.97 23.60 20.83
C ASP A 455 -0.12 22.47 20.20
N PRO A 456 0.48 22.68 19.01
CA PRO A 456 1.37 21.70 18.40
C PRO A 456 2.51 21.23 19.32
N ALA A 457 3.03 22.12 20.18
CA ALA A 457 4.10 21.81 21.12
C ALA A 457 3.66 20.87 22.26
N GLU A 458 2.36 20.76 22.52
CA GLU A 458 1.78 19.81 23.46
C GLU A 458 1.36 18.50 22.79
N ILE A 459 1.02 18.54 21.49
CA ILE A 459 0.57 17.37 20.73
C ILE A 459 1.75 16.51 20.25
N PHE A 460 2.74 17.16 19.62
CA PHE A 460 3.81 16.47 18.91
C PHE A 460 5.10 16.42 19.72
N LYS A 461 5.86 15.35 19.55
CA LYS A 461 7.21 15.22 20.11
C LYS A 461 8.14 16.26 19.49
N ASP A 462 8.90 16.96 20.34
CA ASP A 462 9.90 17.98 19.98
C ASP A 462 10.81 17.59 18.82
N ALA A 463 11.25 16.33 18.79
CA ALA A 463 12.19 15.82 17.79
C ALA A 463 11.63 15.84 16.36
N HIS A 464 10.30 15.76 16.20
CA HIS A 464 9.59 15.83 14.93
C HIS A 464 9.13 17.26 14.64
N LEU A 465 8.51 17.92 15.63
CA LEU A 465 7.96 19.26 15.47
C LEU A 465 9.01 20.28 15.02
N LYS A 466 10.20 20.28 15.65
CA LYS A 466 11.28 21.23 15.30
C LYS A 466 11.76 21.08 13.86
N LYS A 467 11.79 19.85 13.32
CA LYS A 467 12.16 19.60 11.91
C LYS A 467 11.03 19.97 10.96
N TRP A 468 9.79 19.77 11.39
CA TRP A 468 8.60 20.01 10.61
C TRP A 468 8.33 21.51 10.38
N GLN A 469 8.46 22.32 11.43
CA GLN A 469 8.17 23.76 11.45
C GLN A 469 8.70 24.50 10.22
N ASP A 470 10.01 24.45 10.00
CA ASP A 470 10.70 25.17 8.92
C ASP A 470 11.21 24.24 7.80
N GLY A 471 11.06 22.92 7.97
CA GLY A 471 11.76 21.94 7.15
C GLY A 471 10.90 20.76 6.72
N HIS A 472 11.44 19.56 6.94
CA HIS A 472 10.91 18.30 6.46
C HIS A 472 11.08 17.22 7.53
N ASP A 473 9.99 16.54 7.90
CA ASP A 473 10.00 15.35 8.74
C ASP A 473 9.12 14.27 8.11
N ARG A 474 9.70 13.09 7.88
CA ARG A 474 9.04 11.99 7.16
C ARG A 474 7.81 11.45 7.90
N LEU A 475 7.87 11.33 9.22
CA LEU A 475 6.72 10.80 9.97
C LEU A 475 5.58 11.83 10.00
N MET A 476 5.91 13.13 10.08
CA MET A 476 4.89 14.19 9.98
C MET A 476 4.23 14.22 8.59
N ILE A 477 4.98 13.99 7.51
CA ILE A 477 4.41 13.86 6.16
C ILE A 477 3.43 12.69 6.10
N TRP A 478 3.83 11.49 6.54
CA TRP A 478 2.93 10.34 6.56
C TRP A 478 1.75 10.52 7.52
N TYR A 479 1.91 11.28 8.59
CA TYR A 479 0.80 11.64 9.48
C TYR A 479 -0.23 12.50 8.75
N VAL A 480 0.21 13.59 8.10
CA VAL A 480 -0.66 14.46 7.30
C VAL A 480 -1.37 13.67 6.19
N TRP A 481 -0.63 12.83 5.45
CA TRP A 481 -1.20 11.98 4.40
C TRP A 481 -2.21 10.98 4.95
N GLN A 482 -1.96 10.41 6.14
CA GLN A 482 -2.93 9.55 6.80
C GLN A 482 -4.18 10.31 7.24
N LYS A 483 -4.07 11.55 7.74
CA LYS A 483 -5.25 12.38 8.03
C LYS A 483 -6.06 12.68 6.77
N PHE A 484 -5.43 12.77 5.61
CA PHE A 484 -6.12 12.94 4.34
C PHE A 484 -6.79 11.64 3.88
N ASP A 485 -6.13 10.49 4.04
CA ASP A 485 -6.76 9.19 3.82
C ASP A 485 -7.98 8.97 4.73
N ASP A 486 -7.86 9.32 6.03
CA ASP A 486 -8.95 9.19 7.02
C ASP A 486 -10.20 9.98 6.61
N ARG A 487 -10.03 11.17 6.01
CA ARG A 487 -11.12 12.09 5.68
C ARG A 487 -11.64 11.95 4.26
N TYR A 488 -10.74 11.86 3.29
CA TYR A 488 -11.07 11.99 1.87
C TYR A 488 -10.99 10.65 1.13
N GLY A 489 -10.57 9.57 1.80
CA GLY A 489 -10.26 8.30 1.18
C GLY A 489 -9.02 8.39 0.28
N PRO A 490 -8.48 7.25 -0.18
CA PRO A 490 -7.17 7.19 -0.82
C PRO A 490 -7.11 7.89 -2.19
N THR A 491 -8.27 8.23 -2.78
CA THR A 491 -8.40 8.96 -4.05
C THR A 491 -7.73 10.34 -4.03
N TRP A 492 -7.58 10.99 -2.85
CA TRP A 492 -6.96 12.31 -2.76
C TRP A 492 -5.53 12.32 -3.32
N TYR A 493 -4.76 11.25 -3.12
CA TYR A 493 -3.35 11.20 -3.52
C TYR A 493 -3.17 11.27 -5.04
N PRO A 494 -3.74 10.35 -5.86
CA PRO A 494 -3.65 10.45 -7.31
C PRO A 494 -4.34 11.72 -7.86
N ARG A 495 -5.40 12.21 -7.23
CA ARG A 495 -6.04 13.48 -7.60
C ARG A 495 -5.10 14.67 -7.40
N TRP A 496 -4.38 14.72 -6.28
CA TRP A 496 -3.37 15.74 -6.02
C TRP A 496 -2.28 15.74 -7.09
N ARG A 497 -1.77 14.56 -7.45
CA ARG A 497 -0.78 14.43 -8.52
C ARG A 497 -1.34 14.94 -9.86
N TRP A 498 -2.60 14.63 -10.16
CA TRP A 498 -3.28 15.10 -11.36
C TRP A 498 -3.47 16.62 -11.38
N VAL A 499 -4.00 17.21 -10.31
CA VAL A 499 -4.17 18.68 -10.17
C VAL A 499 -2.85 19.39 -10.37
N GLN A 500 -1.78 18.91 -9.74
CA GLN A 500 -0.44 19.45 -9.89
C GLN A 500 0.02 19.42 -11.36
N GLY A 501 -0.15 18.28 -12.05
CA GLY A 501 0.19 18.18 -13.47
C GLY A 501 -0.67 19.08 -14.37
N GLN A 502 -1.90 19.42 -13.97
CA GLN A 502 -2.72 20.39 -14.70
C GLN A 502 -2.30 21.85 -14.44
N ARG A 503 -2.05 22.22 -13.17
CA ARG A 503 -1.66 23.59 -12.79
C ARG A 503 -0.30 23.99 -13.36
N TRP A 504 0.63 23.04 -13.41
CA TRP A 504 2.01 23.27 -13.81
C TRP A 504 2.36 22.59 -15.14
N LYS A 505 1.37 22.36 -16.00
CA LYS A 505 1.54 21.66 -17.29
C LYS A 505 2.61 22.30 -18.19
N ASP A 506 2.74 23.63 -18.12
CA ASP A 506 3.67 24.42 -18.93
C ASP A 506 5.07 24.53 -18.28
N GLU A 507 5.18 24.15 -17.00
CA GLU A 507 6.43 24.14 -16.21
C GLU A 507 6.60 22.83 -15.42
N PRO A 508 6.61 21.65 -16.06
CA PRO A 508 6.59 20.36 -15.36
C PRO A 508 7.87 20.06 -14.55
N SER A 509 8.96 20.79 -14.80
CA SER A 509 10.22 20.68 -14.05
C SER A 509 10.29 21.60 -12.83
N LYS A 510 9.27 22.44 -12.60
CA LYS A 510 9.22 23.38 -11.49
C LYS A 510 9.35 22.63 -10.16
N LYS A 511 10.13 23.21 -9.24
CA LYS A 511 10.17 22.77 -7.83
C LYS A 511 9.20 23.64 -7.06
N LEU A 512 8.12 23.03 -6.59
CA LEU A 512 7.09 23.74 -5.85
C LEU A 512 7.55 24.05 -4.43
N THR A 513 7.09 25.19 -3.94
CA THR A 513 7.12 25.54 -2.53
C THR A 513 6.15 24.68 -1.72
N TRP A 514 6.24 24.76 -0.39
CA TRP A 514 5.26 24.16 0.52
C TRP A 514 3.86 24.70 0.24
N GLU A 515 3.72 26.01 0.07
CA GLU A 515 2.44 26.66 -0.14
C GLU A 515 1.80 26.27 -1.48
N GLU A 516 2.55 26.32 -2.58
CA GLU A 516 2.04 25.88 -3.90
C GLU A 516 1.57 24.42 -3.85
N SER A 517 2.29 23.56 -3.13
CA SER A 517 1.89 22.16 -2.98
C SER A 517 0.67 21.97 -2.06
N ILE A 518 0.52 22.80 -1.02
CA ILE A 518 -0.67 22.80 -0.14
C ILE A 518 -1.90 23.33 -0.90
N GLU A 519 -1.73 24.32 -1.77
CA GLU A 519 -2.79 24.76 -2.70
C GLU A 519 -3.19 23.65 -3.67
N ASP A 520 -2.21 22.95 -4.27
CA ASP A 520 -2.49 21.81 -5.16
C ASP A 520 -3.30 20.74 -4.42
N MET A 521 -2.94 20.43 -3.16
CA MET A 521 -3.68 19.48 -2.33
C MET A 521 -5.07 20.03 -1.96
N SER A 522 -5.19 21.33 -1.65
CA SER A 522 -6.46 21.97 -1.28
C SER A 522 -7.47 21.90 -2.42
N ILE A 523 -7.02 22.19 -3.65
CA ILE A 523 -7.83 22.00 -4.87
C ILE A 523 -8.18 20.53 -5.06
N ALA A 524 -7.24 19.63 -4.80
CA ALA A 524 -7.44 18.19 -4.94
C ALA A 524 -8.38 17.58 -3.91
N VAL A 525 -8.61 18.22 -2.76
CA VAL A 525 -9.58 17.75 -1.76
C VAL A 525 -10.84 18.62 -1.68
N GLY A 526 -10.85 19.77 -2.38
CA GLY A 526 -11.98 20.70 -2.39
C GLY A 526 -12.13 21.53 -1.11
N GLU A 527 -11.11 21.57 -0.26
CA GLU A 527 -11.11 22.27 1.03
C GLU A 527 -9.75 22.96 1.26
N ASP A 528 -9.75 24.08 1.97
CA ASP A 528 -8.53 24.80 2.32
C ASP A 528 -7.79 24.12 3.48
N LEU A 529 -6.61 23.57 3.17
CA LEU A 529 -5.76 22.83 4.09
C LEU A 529 -4.80 23.70 4.90
N PHE A 530 -4.63 24.99 4.58
CA PHE A 530 -3.66 25.86 5.27
C PHE A 530 -3.88 25.92 6.79
N PRO A 531 -5.12 26.07 7.30
CA PRO A 531 -5.36 26.04 8.75
C PRO A 531 -4.95 24.73 9.41
N PHE A 532 -5.16 23.58 8.75
CA PHE A 532 -4.72 22.29 9.30
C PHE A 532 -3.19 22.20 9.37
N PHE A 533 -2.47 22.60 8.32
CA PHE A 533 -1.01 22.64 8.36
C PHE A 533 -0.50 23.56 9.47
N ALA A 534 -1.10 24.73 9.67
CA ALA A 534 -0.75 25.62 10.78
C ALA A 534 -0.97 24.93 12.14
N LYS A 535 -2.07 24.19 12.33
CA LYS A 535 -2.35 23.39 13.54
C LYS A 535 -1.36 22.23 13.75
N THR A 536 -0.63 21.80 12.72
CA THR A 536 0.50 20.86 12.91
C THR A 536 1.80 21.54 13.34
N GLY A 537 1.78 22.86 13.50
CA GLY A 537 2.95 23.69 13.77
C GLY A 537 3.80 24.00 12.54
N LYS A 538 3.31 23.71 11.32
CA LYS A 538 4.02 24.11 10.09
C LYS A 538 4.00 25.63 9.98
N LYS A 539 5.16 26.27 9.79
CA LYS A 539 5.23 27.70 9.51
C LYS A 539 5.00 27.94 8.03
N LEU A 540 4.00 28.77 7.72
CA LEU A 540 3.57 29.15 6.38
C LEU A 540 3.32 30.65 6.37
N ASP A 541 3.64 31.33 5.27
CA ASP A 541 3.38 32.76 5.12
C ASP A 541 1.89 33.00 4.85
N LYS A 542 1.25 32.07 4.12
CA LYS A 542 -0.18 32.01 3.85
C LYS A 542 -0.90 31.24 4.94
N GLN A 543 -2.00 31.82 5.43
CA GLN A 543 -2.85 31.22 6.47
C GLN A 543 -4.18 30.69 5.91
N ARG A 544 -4.60 31.21 4.75
CA ARG A 544 -5.87 30.87 4.10
C ARG A 544 -5.71 30.86 2.58
N PHE A 545 -6.45 29.97 1.95
CA PHE A 545 -6.62 29.78 0.52
C PHE A 545 -8.10 29.50 0.22
N ALA A 546 -8.96 30.49 0.49
CA ALA A 546 -10.41 30.34 0.47
C ALA A 546 -11.03 30.19 -0.93
N THR A 547 -10.31 30.59 -1.98
CA THR A 547 -10.78 30.50 -3.37
C THR A 547 -9.63 30.14 -4.29
N ALA A 548 -9.86 29.24 -5.23
CA ALA A 548 -8.88 28.82 -6.23
C ALA A 548 -9.39 29.00 -7.66
N GLN A 549 -8.49 29.30 -8.58
CA GLN A 549 -8.74 29.20 -10.01
C GLN A 549 -8.16 27.89 -10.52
N PHE A 550 -8.99 27.02 -11.08
CA PHE A 550 -8.53 25.74 -11.62
C PHE A 550 -9.35 25.37 -12.86
N MET A 551 -8.65 25.08 -13.96
CA MET A 551 -9.25 24.71 -15.25
C MET A 551 -10.34 25.68 -15.74
N GLY A 552 -10.14 26.99 -15.54
CA GLY A 552 -11.08 28.03 -15.97
C GLY A 552 -12.32 28.17 -15.09
N LYS A 553 -12.35 27.51 -13.92
CA LYS A 553 -13.40 27.65 -12.91
C LYS A 553 -12.86 28.25 -11.62
N THR A 554 -13.70 29.05 -10.98
CA THR A 554 -13.50 29.49 -9.60
C THR A 554 -14.05 28.39 -8.68
N ILE A 555 -13.25 27.97 -7.71
CA ILE A 555 -13.60 26.96 -6.71
C ILE A 555 -13.56 27.64 -5.34
N ASP A 556 -14.64 27.56 -4.59
CA ASP A 556 -14.67 27.97 -3.19
C ASP A 556 -14.13 26.83 -2.33
N LEU A 557 -13.22 27.14 -1.41
CA LEU A 557 -12.52 26.19 -0.57
C LEU A 557 -12.84 26.48 0.91
N PRO A 558 -13.88 25.82 1.48
CA PRO A 558 -14.15 25.94 2.91
C PRO A 558 -12.95 25.44 3.73
N VAL A 559 -12.80 25.91 4.97
CA VAL A 559 -11.76 25.41 5.88
C VAL A 559 -11.91 23.89 6.00
N ALA A 560 -10.83 23.14 5.77
CA ALA A 560 -10.84 21.72 6.05
C ALA A 560 -11.04 21.49 7.56
N PRO A 561 -12.10 20.81 8.01
CA PRO A 561 -12.38 20.56 9.42
C PRO A 561 -11.53 19.38 9.92
N ILE A 562 -10.21 19.50 9.77
CA ILE A 562 -9.22 18.51 10.22
C ILE A 562 -8.55 19.05 11.48
N GLU A 563 -8.57 18.24 12.53
CA GLU A 563 -7.86 18.50 13.78
C GLU A 563 -6.58 17.65 13.87
N PRO A 564 -5.53 18.14 14.57
CA PRO A 564 -4.28 17.43 14.79
C PRO A 564 -4.44 16.28 15.82
N THR A 565 -5.39 15.38 15.59
CA THR A 565 -5.68 14.21 16.42
C THR A 565 -4.94 12.97 15.93
N PRO A 566 -4.81 11.91 16.76
CA PRO A 566 -4.24 10.65 16.35
C PRO A 566 -4.87 10.14 15.03
N PRO A 567 -4.05 9.59 14.11
CA PRO A 567 -4.53 9.10 12.83
C PRO A 567 -5.25 7.76 12.96
N GLY A 568 -6.13 7.45 12.00
CA GLY A 568 -6.77 6.15 11.85
C GLY A 568 -5.83 5.06 11.29
N ASP A 569 -6.38 3.87 11.12
CA ASP A 569 -5.70 2.75 10.49
C ASP A 569 -5.42 3.01 9.00
N VAL A 570 -4.49 2.24 8.42
CA VAL A 570 -4.18 2.30 6.98
C VAL A 570 -5.46 2.16 6.15
N ASN A 571 -5.75 3.14 5.29
CA ASN A 571 -6.85 3.06 4.34
C ASN A 571 -6.40 2.34 3.05
N LEU A 572 -7.09 1.23 2.73
CA LEU A 572 -6.83 0.35 1.59
C LEU A 572 -7.96 0.37 0.54
N ASP A 573 -8.91 1.30 0.67
CA ASP A 573 -10.05 1.43 -0.24
C ASP A 573 -9.61 1.61 -1.70
N PRO A 574 -10.46 1.24 -2.67
CA PRO A 574 -10.19 1.49 -4.08
C PRO A 574 -10.11 3.00 -4.38
N ILE A 575 -9.42 3.34 -5.48
CA ILE A 575 -9.38 4.71 -5.99
C ILE A 575 -10.58 4.95 -6.89
N ASP A 576 -11.34 6.01 -6.60
CA ASP A 576 -12.42 6.52 -7.45
C ASP A 576 -11.88 7.34 -8.63
N ASP A 577 -12.77 7.92 -9.46
CA ASP A 577 -12.35 8.83 -10.52
C ASP A 577 -11.68 10.10 -9.96
N TYR A 578 -10.35 10.05 -9.90
CA TYR A 578 -9.50 11.14 -9.43
C TYR A 578 -9.51 12.36 -10.35
N LYS A 579 -10.03 12.26 -11.59
CA LYS A 579 -10.15 13.39 -12.52
C LYS A 579 -11.50 14.09 -12.41
N LYS A 580 -12.49 13.45 -11.79
CA LYS A 580 -13.80 14.05 -11.55
C LYS A 580 -13.63 15.30 -10.68
N PRO A 581 -14.16 16.47 -11.10
CA PRO A 581 -14.22 17.65 -10.25
C PRO A 581 -14.90 17.32 -8.92
N ILE A 582 -14.35 17.83 -7.83
CA ILE A 582 -15.01 17.72 -6.53
C ILE A 582 -16.19 18.69 -6.55
N ASP A 583 -17.40 18.17 -6.40
CA ASP A 583 -18.54 18.98 -6.01
C ASP A 583 -18.25 19.47 -4.60
N VAL A 584 -17.93 20.77 -4.46
CA VAL A 584 -17.59 21.39 -3.18
C VAL A 584 -18.78 21.22 -2.27
N LYS A 585 -18.68 20.28 -1.32
CA LYS A 585 -19.70 20.07 -0.31
C LYS A 585 -19.78 21.33 0.55
N THR A 586 -21.00 21.83 0.77
CA THR A 586 -21.29 22.87 1.75
C THR A 586 -20.71 22.47 3.11
N ALA A 587 -20.06 23.44 3.78
CA ALA A 587 -19.38 23.23 5.05
C ALA A 587 -20.25 22.48 6.07
N PRO A 588 -19.65 21.61 6.93
CA PRO A 588 -20.41 20.92 7.98
C PRO A 588 -21.10 21.91 8.91
N ALA A 589 -22.29 21.54 9.36
CA ALA A 589 -23.13 22.41 10.17
C ALA A 589 -22.50 22.69 11.55
N GLU A 590 -22.36 23.97 11.90
CA GLU A 590 -22.01 24.37 13.27
C GLU A 590 -23.18 24.05 14.23
N LYS A 591 -22.88 23.48 15.40
CA LYS A 591 -23.89 23.19 16.43
C LYS A 591 -24.67 24.46 16.81
N GLY A 592 -25.98 24.33 17.00
CA GLY A 592 -26.86 25.43 17.37
C GLY A 592 -27.21 26.42 16.24
N LYS A 593 -26.80 26.17 14.99
CA LYS A 593 -27.18 26.98 13.82
C LYS A 593 -27.98 26.17 12.82
N TRP A 594 -28.97 26.82 12.19
CA TRP A 594 -29.70 26.24 11.06
C TRP A 594 -28.80 26.21 9.82
N VAL A 595 -28.77 25.07 9.16
CA VAL A 595 -28.05 24.82 7.91
C VAL A 595 -29.00 24.24 6.89
N THR A 596 -28.97 24.80 5.69
CA THR A 596 -29.85 24.39 4.60
C THR A 596 -29.37 23.09 3.98
N LEU A 597 -30.21 22.05 4.01
CA LEU A 597 -29.98 20.77 3.34
C LEU A 597 -30.46 20.78 1.89
N PHE A 598 -31.53 21.51 1.60
CA PHE A 598 -32.03 21.69 0.24
C PHE A 598 -31.64 23.06 -0.31
N ASN A 599 -30.74 23.08 -1.29
CA ASN A 599 -30.13 24.32 -1.80
C ASN A 599 -31.03 25.18 -2.72
N GLY A 600 -32.25 24.73 -3.02
CA GLY A 600 -33.19 25.45 -3.90
C GLY A 600 -32.82 25.43 -5.38
N LYS A 601 -31.79 24.67 -5.80
CA LYS A 601 -31.27 24.69 -7.18
C LYS A 601 -31.25 23.31 -7.83
N ASN A 602 -30.80 22.30 -7.11
CA ASN A 602 -30.65 20.94 -7.61
C ASN A 602 -30.75 19.91 -6.46
N LEU A 603 -30.49 18.65 -6.77
CA LEU A 603 -30.53 17.54 -5.81
C LEU A 603 -29.12 17.18 -5.28
N ASP A 604 -28.18 18.12 -5.27
CA ASP A 604 -26.83 17.85 -4.74
C ASP A 604 -26.93 17.50 -3.25
N GLY A 605 -26.23 16.43 -2.86
CA GLY A 605 -26.32 15.85 -1.50
C GLY A 605 -27.54 14.96 -1.28
N TRP A 606 -28.38 14.74 -2.30
CA TRP A 606 -29.58 13.92 -2.21
C TRP A 606 -29.50 12.69 -3.14
N ILE A 607 -29.83 11.51 -2.62
CA ILE A 607 -29.74 10.23 -3.32
C ILE A 607 -31.12 9.59 -3.42
N PRO A 608 -31.72 9.47 -4.61
CA PRO A 608 -33.04 8.86 -4.78
C PRO A 608 -32.97 7.33 -4.69
N LYS A 609 -34.01 6.72 -4.12
CA LYS A 609 -34.26 5.29 -4.10
C LYS A 609 -35.74 5.05 -4.39
N ILE A 610 -36.03 4.42 -5.54
CA ILE A 610 -37.38 4.00 -5.92
C ILE A 610 -37.50 2.47 -5.85
N THR A 611 -38.62 1.96 -5.37
CA THR A 611 -38.90 0.52 -5.34
C THR A 611 -38.85 -0.08 -6.74
N GLY A 612 -37.97 -1.07 -6.92
CA GLY A 612 -37.73 -1.77 -8.18
C GLY A 612 -36.57 -1.22 -9.00
N TYR A 613 -35.92 -0.14 -8.56
CA TYR A 613 -34.77 0.50 -9.22
C TYR A 613 -33.53 0.46 -8.34
N GLU A 614 -32.35 0.60 -8.94
CA GLU A 614 -31.10 0.68 -8.18
C GLU A 614 -31.02 1.99 -7.39
N LEU A 615 -30.15 2.04 -6.38
CA LEU A 615 -29.89 3.29 -5.64
C LEU A 615 -29.32 4.36 -6.59
N GLY A 616 -29.85 5.57 -6.52
CA GLY A 616 -29.48 6.68 -7.41
C GLY A 616 -30.30 6.75 -8.70
N GLU A 617 -31.07 5.72 -9.04
CA GLU A 617 -31.96 5.74 -10.22
C GLU A 617 -33.29 6.45 -9.90
N ASN A 618 -33.42 7.70 -10.36
CA ASN A 618 -34.62 8.50 -10.22
C ASN A 618 -35.65 8.19 -11.32
N TYR A 619 -36.38 7.08 -11.18
CA TYR A 619 -37.40 6.68 -12.16
C TYR A 619 -38.39 7.81 -12.45
N ALA A 620 -38.74 7.98 -13.74
CA ALA A 620 -39.67 8.98 -14.25
C ALA A 620 -39.39 10.43 -13.81
N ASN A 621 -38.17 10.73 -13.37
CA ASN A 621 -37.80 12.01 -12.78
C ASN A 621 -38.73 12.40 -11.60
N THR A 622 -39.03 11.42 -10.74
CA THR A 622 -39.96 11.57 -9.62
C THR A 622 -39.55 12.73 -8.72
N PHE A 623 -38.28 12.73 -8.29
CA PHE A 623 -37.70 13.81 -7.51
C PHE A 623 -37.02 14.80 -8.43
N ARG A 624 -37.32 16.09 -8.31
CA ARG A 624 -36.68 17.12 -9.13
C ARG A 624 -36.77 18.49 -8.48
N VAL A 625 -35.96 19.42 -8.97
CA VAL A 625 -36.02 20.82 -8.55
C VAL A 625 -36.60 21.66 -9.68
N GLU A 626 -37.69 22.34 -9.39
CA GLU A 626 -38.39 23.23 -10.31
C GLU A 626 -38.86 24.47 -9.54
N ASP A 627 -38.63 25.66 -10.09
CA ASP A 627 -39.01 26.94 -9.47
C ASP A 627 -38.49 27.14 -8.04
N GLY A 628 -37.33 26.56 -7.74
CA GLY A 628 -36.72 26.60 -6.41
C GLY A 628 -37.32 25.62 -5.40
N LEU A 629 -38.19 24.71 -5.83
CA LEU A 629 -38.87 23.73 -4.99
C LEU A 629 -38.35 22.33 -5.27
N LEU A 630 -38.08 21.55 -4.22
CA LEU A 630 -37.90 20.10 -4.36
C LEU A 630 -39.29 19.49 -4.48
N LYS A 631 -39.56 18.81 -5.60
CA LYS A 631 -40.84 18.18 -5.88
C LYS A 631 -40.68 16.68 -5.92
N ALA A 632 -41.59 15.96 -5.27
CA ALA A 632 -41.92 14.60 -5.64
C ALA A 632 -43.19 14.66 -6.49
N SER A 633 -43.09 14.30 -7.78
CA SER A 633 -44.22 14.34 -8.70
C SER A 633 -44.36 13.05 -9.52
N TYR A 634 -45.59 12.80 -9.94
CA TYR A 634 -46.02 11.60 -10.64
C TYR A 634 -46.45 11.87 -12.09
N ASP A 635 -46.09 13.02 -12.67
CA ASP A 635 -46.52 13.39 -14.05
C ASP A 635 -45.97 12.43 -15.13
N GLY A 636 -44.89 11.72 -14.82
CA GLY A 636 -44.31 10.68 -15.66
C GLY A 636 -44.86 9.27 -15.43
N TYR A 637 -45.96 9.12 -14.68
CA TYR A 637 -46.52 7.82 -14.30
C TYR A 637 -47.91 7.60 -14.90
N ASP A 638 -48.08 6.47 -15.61
CA ASP A 638 -49.41 6.01 -16.02
C ASP A 638 -50.21 5.44 -14.84
N LYS A 639 -49.53 4.72 -13.93
CA LYS A 639 -50.06 4.13 -12.68
C LYS A 639 -48.95 4.05 -11.63
N PHE A 640 -49.31 4.09 -10.34
CA PHE A 640 -48.35 4.05 -9.23
C PHE A 640 -47.46 2.79 -9.21
N ASN A 641 -48.05 1.62 -9.48
CA ASN A 641 -47.36 0.31 -9.57
C ASN A 641 -46.45 -0.03 -8.37
N GLY A 642 -46.78 0.45 -7.16
CA GLY A 642 -46.00 0.20 -5.94
C GLY A 642 -44.61 0.83 -5.98
N ARG A 643 -44.41 1.92 -6.74
CA ARG A 643 -43.16 2.65 -6.85
C ARG A 643 -43.01 3.66 -5.71
N PHE A 644 -42.92 3.14 -4.49
CA PHE A 644 -42.57 3.96 -3.32
C PHE A 644 -41.18 4.57 -3.51
N GLY A 645 -41.05 5.85 -3.20
CA GLY A 645 -39.83 6.61 -3.39
C GLY A 645 -39.34 7.25 -2.10
N HIS A 646 -38.02 7.30 -1.95
CA HIS A 646 -37.36 7.99 -0.85
C HIS A 646 -36.16 8.73 -1.41
N ILE A 647 -35.96 9.99 -1.03
CA ILE A 647 -34.76 10.74 -1.38
C ILE A 647 -33.95 11.01 -0.10
N PHE A 648 -32.77 10.38 -0.03
CA PHE A 648 -31.91 10.38 1.16
C PHE A 648 -30.94 11.54 1.13
N TYR A 649 -30.78 12.26 2.25
CA TYR A 649 -29.63 13.12 2.40
C TYR A 649 -28.37 12.25 2.60
N GLU A 650 -27.25 12.60 1.98
CA GLU A 650 -26.07 11.73 1.88
C GLU A 650 -25.32 11.48 3.21
N GLN A 651 -25.71 12.13 4.32
CA GLN A 651 -25.07 12.00 5.63
C GLN A 651 -26.06 11.53 6.70
N PRO A 652 -25.60 10.70 7.66
CA PRO A 652 -26.38 10.35 8.84
C PRO A 652 -26.28 11.42 9.94
N PHE A 653 -27.29 11.48 10.81
CA PHE A 653 -27.38 12.39 11.95
C PHE A 653 -27.86 11.65 13.22
N SER A 654 -27.58 12.22 14.39
CA SER A 654 -27.96 11.65 15.71
C SER A 654 -28.77 12.66 16.54
N ASN A 655 -28.14 13.75 16.98
CA ASN A 655 -28.78 14.84 17.73
C ASN A 655 -29.05 16.05 16.83
N TYR A 656 -30.31 16.30 16.49
CA TYR A 656 -30.68 17.37 15.56
C TYR A 656 -32.10 17.88 15.72
N ARG A 657 -32.33 19.09 15.22
CA ARG A 657 -33.66 19.61 14.89
C ARG A 657 -33.75 19.79 13.38
N LEU A 658 -34.71 19.14 12.74
CA LEU A 658 -34.96 19.26 11.30
C LEU A 658 -36.22 20.09 11.09
N ARG A 659 -36.19 21.01 10.12
CA ARG A 659 -37.33 21.82 9.68
C ARG A 659 -37.60 21.57 8.21
N VAL A 660 -38.85 21.29 7.90
CA VAL A 660 -39.35 21.11 6.53
C VAL A 660 -40.60 21.97 6.34
N GLU A 661 -40.64 22.73 5.25
CA GLU A 661 -41.84 23.42 4.79
C GLU A 661 -42.36 22.72 3.54
N TYR A 662 -43.55 22.11 3.64
CA TYR A 662 -44.14 21.26 2.62
C TYR A 662 -45.58 21.67 2.25
N ARG A 663 -46.03 21.27 1.06
CA ARG A 663 -47.45 21.28 0.67
C ARG A 663 -47.76 20.14 -0.29
N PHE A 664 -48.98 19.62 -0.22
CA PHE A 664 -49.50 18.70 -1.24
C PHE A 664 -50.12 19.49 -2.39
N THR A 665 -49.97 18.99 -3.61
CA THR A 665 -50.51 19.59 -4.83
C THR A 665 -51.09 18.52 -5.75
N GLY A 666 -51.92 18.94 -6.71
CA GLY A 666 -52.45 18.07 -7.75
C GLY A 666 -53.26 16.88 -7.23
N ASP A 667 -53.40 15.87 -8.09
CA ASP A 667 -54.17 14.66 -7.84
C ASP A 667 -53.27 13.45 -7.58
N GLN A 668 -53.78 12.48 -6.82
CA GLN A 668 -53.08 11.22 -6.59
C GLN A 668 -52.99 10.43 -7.91
N VAL A 669 -51.81 9.89 -8.21
CA VAL A 669 -51.62 9.09 -9.42
C VAL A 669 -52.52 7.84 -9.40
N PRO A 670 -53.11 7.43 -10.54
CA PRO A 670 -53.95 6.23 -10.60
C PRO A 670 -53.26 4.98 -10.03
N GLY A 671 -54.00 4.20 -9.23
CA GLY A 671 -53.47 2.99 -8.58
C GLY A 671 -52.61 3.27 -7.34
N GLY A 672 -52.54 4.52 -6.88
CA GLY A 672 -52.06 4.84 -5.54
C GLY A 672 -52.93 4.18 -4.46
N PRO A 673 -52.36 3.73 -3.32
CA PRO A 673 -53.15 3.19 -2.21
C PRO A 673 -54.11 4.25 -1.64
N GLY A 674 -55.32 3.85 -1.25
CA GLY A 674 -56.32 4.81 -0.74
C GLY A 674 -55.88 5.55 0.54
N TRP A 675 -55.04 4.93 1.36
CA TRP A 675 -54.46 5.56 2.56
C TRP A 675 -53.39 6.61 2.22
N ALA A 676 -52.82 6.56 1.02
CA ALA A 676 -51.74 7.43 0.56
C ALA A 676 -52.23 8.72 -0.13
N PHE A 677 -53.55 9.00 -0.12
CA PHE A 677 -54.06 10.29 -0.55
C PHE A 677 -53.38 11.40 0.27
N ARG A 678 -52.78 12.40 -0.40
CA ARG A 678 -51.99 13.47 0.24
C ARG A 678 -51.11 12.95 1.39
N ASN A 679 -50.31 11.93 1.10
CA ASN A 679 -49.38 11.32 2.06
C ASN A 679 -47.93 11.45 1.58
N SER A 680 -47.07 11.77 2.53
CA SER A 680 -45.61 11.81 2.43
C SER A 680 -45.08 11.66 3.85
N GLY A 681 -43.78 11.72 4.06
CA GLY A 681 -43.18 11.61 5.37
C GLY A 681 -41.73 12.02 5.39
N ILE A 682 -41.25 12.39 6.57
CA ILE A 682 -39.83 12.49 6.86
C ILE A 682 -39.43 11.19 7.56
N MET A 683 -38.51 10.44 6.96
CA MET A 683 -37.95 9.25 7.58
C MET A 683 -36.74 9.67 8.41
N LEU A 684 -36.80 9.38 9.70
CA LEU A 684 -35.84 9.70 10.74
C LEU A 684 -35.03 8.45 11.11
N HIS A 685 -33.75 8.65 11.35
CA HIS A 685 -32.79 7.57 11.69
C HIS A 685 -32.93 6.35 10.76
N CYS A 686 -32.99 6.62 9.46
CA CYS A 686 -33.11 5.58 8.45
C CYS A 686 -31.86 4.71 8.42
N GLN A 687 -32.07 3.44 8.05
CA GLN A 687 -30.96 2.60 7.61
C GLN A 687 -30.15 3.25 6.47
N PRO A 688 -28.86 2.90 6.31
CA PRO A 688 -28.06 3.38 5.19
C PRO A 688 -28.69 3.02 3.84
N PRO A 689 -28.82 3.96 2.89
CA PRO A 689 -29.57 3.74 1.66
C PRO A 689 -29.00 2.60 0.79
N GLN A 690 -27.71 2.32 0.88
CA GLN A 690 -27.02 1.22 0.19
C GLN A 690 -27.44 -0.16 0.71
N THR A 691 -28.00 -0.23 1.92
CA THR A 691 -28.48 -1.49 2.53
C THR A 691 -29.94 -1.79 2.19
N MET A 692 -30.69 -0.84 1.61
CA MET A 692 -32.07 -1.08 1.20
C MET A 692 -32.12 -2.03 0.01
N ALA A 693 -32.93 -3.08 0.11
CA ALA A 693 -33.10 -4.01 -1.00
C ALA A 693 -33.79 -3.33 -2.20
N LYS A 694 -33.49 -3.78 -3.42
CA LYS A 694 -34.08 -3.22 -4.64
C LYS A 694 -35.61 -3.13 -4.60
N LYS A 695 -36.26 -4.15 -4.03
CA LYS A 695 -37.73 -4.27 -3.91
C LYS A 695 -38.28 -3.85 -2.54
N GLN A 696 -37.47 -3.27 -1.67
CA GLN A 696 -37.92 -2.79 -0.37
C GLN A 696 -38.74 -1.51 -0.54
N ASN A 697 -39.92 -1.45 0.09
CA ASN A 697 -40.86 -0.34 -0.08
C ASN A 697 -40.48 0.88 0.76
N PHE A 698 -40.09 0.67 2.02
CA PHE A 698 -39.77 1.72 2.99
C PHE A 698 -38.43 1.41 3.67
N PRO A 699 -37.59 2.41 3.95
CA PRO A 699 -36.42 2.19 4.80
C PRO A 699 -36.88 1.78 6.20
N VAL A 700 -36.09 0.93 6.85
CA VAL A 700 -36.20 0.73 8.30
C VAL A 700 -35.90 2.07 8.97
N SER A 701 -36.91 2.68 9.59
CA SER A 701 -36.86 4.06 10.08
C SER A 701 -38.02 4.38 11.01
N ILE A 702 -37.95 5.53 11.68
CA ILE A 702 -39.11 6.17 12.29
C ILE A 702 -39.63 7.22 11.31
N GLU A 703 -40.92 7.25 11.03
CA GLU A 703 -41.51 8.20 10.09
C GLU A 703 -42.29 9.28 10.82
N ALA A 704 -41.96 10.55 10.58
CA ALA A 704 -42.84 11.68 10.85
C ALA A 704 -43.75 11.90 9.63
N GLN A 705 -44.95 11.35 9.70
CA GLN A 705 -45.89 11.29 8.59
C GLN A 705 -46.45 12.68 8.27
N MET A 706 -46.44 13.07 7.01
CA MET A 706 -47.05 14.30 6.50
C MET A 706 -48.36 13.96 5.81
N LEU A 707 -49.49 14.44 6.35
CA LEU A 707 -50.81 14.26 5.78
C LEU A 707 -51.49 15.58 5.42
N GLY A 708 -52.27 15.55 4.33
CA GLY A 708 -53.20 16.61 3.94
C GLY A 708 -54.66 16.16 4.07
N GLY A 709 -55.54 17.13 4.34
CA GLY A 709 -56.99 16.91 4.40
C GLY A 709 -57.66 16.96 3.02
N ASP A 710 -58.80 16.28 2.88
CA ASP A 710 -59.62 16.20 1.66
C ASP A 710 -60.59 17.37 1.47
N GLY A 711 -60.80 18.16 2.52
CA GLY A 711 -61.65 19.35 2.55
C GLY A 711 -62.89 19.18 3.42
N THR A 712 -63.14 17.97 3.94
CA THR A 712 -64.35 17.64 4.69
C THR A 712 -64.09 16.83 5.95
N HIS A 713 -63.14 15.89 5.94
CA HIS A 713 -62.87 15.01 7.07
C HIS A 713 -61.63 15.43 7.86
N GLU A 714 -61.70 15.27 9.18
CA GLU A 714 -60.54 15.50 10.05
C GLU A 714 -59.47 14.41 9.83
N ARG A 715 -58.22 14.86 9.69
CA ARG A 715 -57.04 14.02 9.48
C ARG A 715 -55.79 14.70 10.02
N THR A 716 -55.25 14.16 11.11
CA THR A 716 -54.03 14.67 11.76
C THR A 716 -52.79 14.42 10.89
N THR A 717 -51.86 15.36 10.87
CA THR A 717 -50.51 15.22 10.29
C THR A 717 -49.47 15.02 11.39
N ALA A 718 -48.20 14.83 11.07
CA ALA A 718 -47.12 14.56 12.02
C ALA A 718 -47.38 13.36 12.94
N ASN A 719 -48.13 12.37 12.43
CA ASN A 719 -48.27 11.08 13.11
C ASN A 719 -46.91 10.38 13.08
N VAL A 720 -46.67 9.44 13.99
CA VAL A 720 -45.49 8.57 13.89
C VAL A 720 -45.89 7.26 13.24
N CYS A 721 -45.17 6.84 12.22
CA CYS A 721 -45.22 5.48 11.69
C CYS A 721 -43.87 4.77 11.86
N THR A 722 -43.86 3.45 12.02
CA THR A 722 -42.67 2.71 12.47
C THR A 722 -42.29 1.56 11.52
N PRO A 723 -41.93 1.83 10.25
CA PRO A 723 -41.51 0.79 9.32
C PRO A 723 -40.24 0.09 9.82
N GLY A 724 -40.36 -1.20 10.14
CA GLY A 724 -39.26 -2.01 10.68
C GLY A 724 -38.73 -1.56 12.05
N THR A 725 -39.48 -0.71 12.75
CA THR A 725 -39.06 -0.13 14.04
C THR A 725 -40.20 -0.16 15.06
N ASN A 726 -39.83 0.05 16.33
CA ASN A 726 -40.71 0.25 17.47
C ASN A 726 -40.25 1.50 18.23
N LEU A 727 -41.07 2.00 19.16
CA LEU A 727 -40.73 3.15 20.01
C LEU A 727 -41.32 2.99 21.40
N VAL A 728 -40.91 3.84 22.34
CA VAL A 728 -41.50 3.91 23.67
C VAL A 728 -42.30 5.20 23.84
N MET A 729 -43.52 5.06 24.36
CA MET A 729 -44.41 6.18 24.69
C MET A 729 -45.07 5.87 26.03
N ASP A 730 -45.06 6.84 26.95
CA ASP A 730 -45.54 6.67 28.33
C ASP A 730 -44.96 5.42 29.02
N ASP A 731 -43.63 5.24 28.90
CA ASP A 731 -42.86 4.10 29.42
C ASP A 731 -43.26 2.71 28.88
N LYS A 732 -44.06 2.65 27.82
CA LYS A 732 -44.49 1.40 27.19
C LYS A 732 -43.92 1.27 25.78
N LEU A 733 -43.37 0.10 25.47
CA LEU A 733 -42.99 -0.26 24.11
C LEU A 733 -44.25 -0.35 23.24
N ILE A 734 -44.29 0.46 22.19
CA ILE A 734 -45.36 0.46 21.20
C ILE A 734 -44.86 -0.25 19.94
N THR A 735 -45.55 -1.34 19.59
CA THR A 735 -45.31 -2.13 18.37
C THR A 735 -46.35 -1.90 17.29
N ARG A 736 -47.33 -1.03 17.55
CA ARG A 736 -48.34 -0.61 16.59
C ARG A 736 -47.69 0.30 15.55
N HIS A 737 -47.92 0.01 14.28
CA HIS A 737 -47.24 0.69 13.18
C HIS A 737 -47.45 2.21 13.13
N CYS A 738 -48.66 2.75 13.34
CA CYS A 738 -48.90 4.20 13.26
C CYS A 738 -49.65 4.76 14.48
N ILE A 739 -49.20 5.86 15.06
CA ILE A 739 -49.80 6.54 16.22
C ILE A 739 -50.14 7.98 15.83
N SER A 740 -51.40 8.38 16.05
CA SER A 740 -51.91 9.70 15.69
C SER A 740 -51.32 10.78 16.59
N SER A 741 -51.02 11.94 16.00
CA SER A 741 -50.68 13.15 16.75
C SER A 741 -51.93 13.90 17.22
N SER A 742 -51.75 14.98 17.96
CA SER A 742 -52.80 15.93 18.32
C SER A 742 -52.91 17.13 17.37
N SER A 743 -52.35 17.04 16.16
CA SER A 743 -52.34 18.16 15.21
C SER A 743 -53.72 18.49 14.63
N LYS A 744 -53.83 19.70 14.05
CA LYS A 744 -55.00 20.08 13.24
C LYS A 744 -54.94 19.41 11.87
N THR A 745 -56.07 19.44 11.17
CA THR A 745 -56.14 19.08 9.76
C THR A 745 -55.81 20.29 8.89
N TYR A 746 -54.96 20.10 7.88
CA TYR A 746 -54.59 21.13 6.92
C TYR A 746 -55.16 20.76 5.54
N HIS A 747 -56.27 21.39 5.17
CA HIS A 747 -56.99 21.13 3.92
C HIS A 747 -56.40 21.90 2.72
N GLY A 748 -56.43 21.28 1.54
CA GLY A 748 -55.99 21.92 0.30
C GLY A 748 -54.48 22.18 0.22
N ASP A 749 -54.08 23.07 -0.70
CA ASP A 749 -52.68 23.26 -1.11
C ASP A 749 -51.96 24.34 -0.27
N GLN A 750 -52.12 24.25 1.04
CA GLN A 750 -51.49 25.18 1.99
C GLN A 750 -50.10 24.70 2.41
N TRP A 751 -49.20 25.66 2.66
CA TRP A 751 -47.88 25.37 3.22
C TRP A 751 -47.99 25.06 4.71
N VAL A 752 -47.38 23.94 5.12
CA VAL A 752 -47.27 23.50 6.51
C VAL A 752 -45.80 23.45 6.88
N THR A 753 -45.46 23.98 8.06
CA THR A 753 -44.12 23.86 8.63
C THR A 753 -44.12 22.71 9.63
N MET A 754 -43.33 21.68 9.35
CA MET A 754 -43.08 20.58 10.26
C MET A 754 -41.65 20.68 10.78
N GLU A 755 -41.49 20.53 12.08
CA GLU A 755 -40.18 20.34 12.69
C GLU A 755 -40.16 19.06 13.51
N VAL A 756 -39.00 18.40 13.52
CA VAL A 756 -38.75 17.25 14.37
C VAL A 756 -37.48 17.49 15.15
N GLU A 757 -37.58 17.39 16.47
CA GLU A 757 -36.44 17.52 17.39
C GLU A 757 -36.08 16.12 17.89
N VAL A 758 -34.86 15.67 17.63
CA VAL A 758 -34.38 14.30 17.82
C VAL A 758 -33.11 14.33 18.66
N HIS A 759 -33.15 13.68 19.82
CA HIS A 759 -32.02 13.56 20.73
C HIS A 759 -31.49 12.12 20.74
N GLY A 760 -30.86 11.69 19.64
CA GLY A 760 -30.29 10.36 19.50
C GLY A 760 -31.36 9.27 19.65
N ASN A 761 -31.18 8.37 20.62
CA ASN A 761 -32.19 7.37 21.03
C ASN A 761 -33.04 7.84 22.23
N GLY A 762 -32.89 9.10 22.66
CA GLY A 762 -33.69 9.74 23.70
C GLY A 762 -35.01 10.26 23.16
N LYS A 763 -35.35 11.52 23.51
CA LYS A 763 -36.64 12.12 23.15
C LYS A 763 -36.71 12.52 21.68
N ILE A 764 -37.87 12.29 21.08
CA ILE A 764 -38.26 12.74 19.75
C ILE A 764 -39.58 13.51 19.86
N LYS A 765 -39.62 14.73 19.32
CA LYS A 765 -40.81 15.59 19.30
C LYS A 765 -41.19 15.95 17.87
N HIS A 766 -42.46 15.85 17.56
CA HIS A 766 -43.02 16.42 16.33
C HIS A 766 -43.71 17.75 16.62
N ILE A 767 -43.39 18.76 15.82
CA ILE A 767 -43.88 20.12 15.97
C ILE A 767 -44.50 20.56 14.65
N VAL A 768 -45.73 21.07 14.67
CA VAL A 768 -46.42 21.55 13.47
C VAL A 768 -46.82 23.00 13.68
N ASN A 769 -46.36 23.89 12.79
CA ASN A 769 -46.59 25.33 12.86
C ASN A 769 -46.30 25.94 14.24
N GLY A 770 -45.30 25.39 14.95
CA GLY A 770 -44.86 25.85 16.27
C GLY A 770 -45.45 25.08 17.47
N ASP A 771 -46.50 24.28 17.28
CA ASP A 771 -47.13 23.51 18.35
C ASP A 771 -46.54 22.09 18.42
N THR A 772 -46.09 21.64 19.59
CA THR A 772 -45.71 20.23 19.79
C THR A 772 -46.97 19.36 19.81
N VAL A 773 -47.04 18.40 18.89
CA VAL A 773 -48.25 17.57 18.67
C VAL A 773 -48.02 16.09 18.93
N LEU A 774 -46.77 15.67 19.12
CA LEU A 774 -46.41 14.30 19.48
C LEU A 774 -45.04 14.27 20.16
N GLU A 775 -44.88 13.42 21.18
CA GLU A 775 -43.61 13.16 21.86
C GLU A 775 -43.50 11.66 22.16
N TYR A 776 -42.32 11.09 21.93
CA TYR A 776 -41.97 9.70 22.24
C TYR A 776 -40.44 9.57 22.40
N GLU A 777 -39.95 8.38 22.70
CA GLU A 777 -38.52 8.14 22.93
C GLU A 777 -38.09 6.71 22.57
N ARG A 778 -36.79 6.43 22.66
CA ARG A 778 -36.19 5.09 22.53
C ARG A 778 -36.64 4.34 21.26
N PRO A 779 -36.40 4.93 20.07
CA PRO A 779 -36.61 4.22 18.82
C PRO A 779 -35.75 2.95 18.77
N GLN A 780 -36.35 1.86 18.32
CA GLN A 780 -35.76 0.52 18.35
C GLN A 780 -35.99 -0.21 17.03
N TYR A 781 -35.03 -1.01 16.58
CA TYR A 781 -35.28 -1.97 15.51
C TYR A 781 -36.35 -2.99 15.93
N ASP A 782 -37.26 -3.33 15.02
CA ASP A 782 -38.19 -4.44 15.25
C ASP A 782 -37.49 -5.77 14.97
N PRO A 783 -37.21 -6.60 16.00
CA PRO A 783 -36.54 -7.89 15.80
C PRO A 783 -37.43 -8.89 15.06
N ASN A 784 -38.68 -8.58 14.73
CA ASN A 784 -39.55 -9.42 13.90
C ASN A 784 -39.53 -9.04 12.42
N ASP A 785 -39.14 -7.81 12.08
CA ASP A 785 -39.09 -7.33 10.70
C ASP A 785 -37.89 -7.92 9.93
N ALA A 786 -38.11 -8.31 8.69
CA ALA A 786 -37.11 -9.02 7.89
C ALA A 786 -35.95 -8.14 7.44
N ASP A 787 -36.17 -6.84 7.26
CA ASP A 787 -35.15 -5.89 6.85
C ASP A 787 -34.43 -5.32 8.08
N ALA A 788 -35.16 -5.03 9.17
CA ALA A 788 -34.58 -4.56 10.42
C ALA A 788 -33.64 -5.60 11.07
N LYS A 789 -33.98 -6.89 10.99
CA LYS A 789 -33.09 -7.99 11.45
C LYS A 789 -31.68 -7.93 10.90
N LYS A 790 -31.50 -7.40 9.69
CA LYS A 790 -30.18 -7.30 9.02
C LYS A 790 -29.33 -6.15 9.58
N LEU A 791 -29.96 -5.24 10.33
CA LEU A 791 -29.34 -4.03 10.90
C LEU A 791 -29.04 -4.18 12.39
N ILE A 792 -29.62 -5.18 13.06
CA ILE A 792 -29.38 -5.46 14.49
C ILE A 792 -27.98 -6.06 14.64
N ASP A 793 -27.07 -5.31 15.25
CA ASP A 793 -25.73 -5.77 15.60
C ASP A 793 -25.66 -6.21 17.06
N ASN A 794 -25.14 -7.42 17.31
CA ASN A 794 -24.93 -7.98 18.65
C ASN A 794 -26.14 -7.90 19.62
N GLY A 795 -27.36 -7.90 19.06
CA GLY A 795 -28.60 -7.79 19.85
C GLY A 795 -28.92 -6.36 20.32
N ASN A 796 -28.17 -5.35 19.92
CA ASN A 796 -28.50 -3.96 20.19
C ASN A 796 -29.69 -3.52 19.30
N LEU A 797 -30.81 -3.21 19.94
CA LEU A 797 -32.01 -2.75 19.25
C LEU A 797 -32.08 -1.23 19.16
N MET A 798 -31.33 -0.48 19.96
CA MET A 798 -31.49 0.97 20.06
C MET A 798 -30.97 1.68 18.81
N ILE A 799 -31.76 2.64 18.31
CA ILE A 799 -31.41 3.47 17.16
C ILE A 799 -31.02 4.85 17.68
N ASP A 800 -29.72 5.14 17.74
CA ASP A 800 -29.18 6.42 18.22
C ASP A 800 -28.85 7.41 17.11
N GLY A 801 -28.90 7.00 15.84
CA GLY A 801 -28.71 7.84 14.68
C GLY A 801 -28.98 7.13 13.37
N GLY A 802 -29.05 7.89 12.28
CA GLY A 802 -29.21 7.33 10.94
C GLY A 802 -29.43 8.40 9.88
N TYR A 803 -29.74 7.95 8.67
CA TYR A 803 -29.98 8.84 7.54
C TYR A 803 -31.35 9.53 7.65
N ILE A 804 -31.51 10.66 6.95
CA ILE A 804 -32.81 11.33 6.79
C ILE A 804 -33.26 11.17 5.35
N SER A 805 -34.55 10.87 5.11
CA SER A 805 -35.11 10.91 3.76
C SER A 805 -36.50 11.54 3.70
N LEU A 806 -36.85 12.08 2.53
CA LEU A 806 -38.20 12.55 2.22
C LEU A 806 -38.91 11.52 1.34
N GLN A 807 -40.15 11.20 1.69
CA GLN A 807 -40.94 10.17 1.02
C GLN A 807 -41.72 10.72 -0.18
N ALA A 808 -41.81 9.91 -1.23
CA ALA A 808 -42.72 10.05 -2.34
C ALA A 808 -43.70 8.86 -2.33
N GLU A 809 -44.97 9.12 -2.06
CA GLU A 809 -45.99 8.09 -1.90
C GLU A 809 -47.29 8.39 -2.66
N SER A 810 -47.23 8.29 -3.98
CA SER A 810 -48.36 8.36 -4.93
C SER A 810 -49.08 9.71 -5.08
N HIS A 811 -48.94 10.65 -4.14
CA HIS A 811 -49.49 12.00 -4.25
C HIS A 811 -48.36 13.04 -4.42
N PRO A 812 -48.46 13.99 -5.37
CA PRO A 812 -47.47 15.04 -5.49
C PRO A 812 -47.30 15.90 -4.22
N VAL A 813 -46.05 16.17 -3.85
CA VAL A 813 -45.67 17.01 -2.70
C VAL A 813 -44.50 17.90 -3.08
N GLU A 814 -44.54 19.14 -2.60
CA GLU A 814 -43.51 20.14 -2.82
C GLU A 814 -42.89 20.57 -1.49
N PHE A 815 -41.57 20.78 -1.50
CA PHE A 815 -40.78 21.26 -0.39
C PHE A 815 -40.04 22.52 -0.81
N ARG A 816 -40.26 23.62 -0.11
CA ARG A 816 -39.54 24.88 -0.38
C ARG A 816 -38.33 25.09 0.53
N LYS A 817 -38.26 24.34 1.63
CA LYS A 817 -37.21 24.48 2.64
C LYS A 817 -37.00 23.15 3.35
N VAL A 818 -35.73 22.74 3.46
CA VAL A 818 -35.27 21.63 4.29
C VAL A 818 -33.99 22.10 4.97
N GLU A 819 -34.03 22.25 6.29
CA GLU A 819 -32.89 22.74 7.08
C GLU A 819 -32.72 21.91 8.34
N ILE A 820 -31.48 21.79 8.80
CA ILE A 820 -31.12 21.05 10.00
C ILE A 820 -30.32 21.93 10.95
N MET A 821 -30.50 21.73 12.24
CA MET A 821 -29.68 22.31 13.29
C MET A 821 -29.14 21.16 14.13
N LEU A 822 -27.82 21.03 14.21
CA LEU A 822 -27.20 20.05 15.10
C LEU A 822 -27.33 20.52 16.55
N LEU A 823 -27.71 19.61 17.44
CA LEU A 823 -27.89 19.87 18.86
C LEU A 823 -26.63 19.46 19.64
N GLU A 824 -26.50 19.95 20.87
CA GLU A 824 -25.52 19.40 21.81
C GLU A 824 -25.95 17.99 22.25
N ASP A 825 -24.97 17.20 22.69
CA ASP A 825 -25.15 15.80 23.06
C ASP A 825 -25.76 15.64 24.47
#